data_AF-A0A255GZ43-F1
#
_entry.id   AF-A0A255GZ43-F1
#
_cell.length_a   1.000
_cell.length_b   1.000
_cell.length_c   1.000
_cell.angle_alpha   90.00
_cell.angle_beta   90.00
_cell.angle_gamma   90.00
#
_symmetry.space_group_name_H-M   'P 1'
#
loop_
_entity.id
_entity.type
_entity.pdbx_description
1 polymer ?
#
loop_
_entity_poly.entity_id
_entity_poly.type
_entity_poly.pdbx_seq_one_letter_code
_entity_poly.pdbx_strand_id
1 'polypeptide(L)'
;MRPGRRSTSSHGTTSLRSSQTSSLHPTSGSSLASTSRPARAQMSEGDAVEQDGVFRVGRVVSVEGRQVHVAVDKLKNGSHLLFRGGIVRNVAVGGYLKIVKGFSELIAKVDGEVVEQDRSASPTYRRGVDPMSRRLQVSLIGYIENGRFERGVREMPLLDNECFILTEAEFGLLHAFVGDSDTAIEVGVLAMEPTQQVALGVDAIFASHVGIFGNTGSGKSYTLAKLYHELFERYGPLEGFRQRAQFVLIDFNGEYLNRNPSDGDNRSTAVLTGDGNKREYALSTRRDGGPRLPLPSTAVSDLAFWTVLLDATEKTQAPFLARVLNSDYWDRRLADPADLLTVLGDMVLRATKSSDKSIDRQTLLNLLAEVQTCLGPSAPQELADLIDEFQTNLHYNATMTKFFWGEWSNYIDPDHSTWESLTKDKVVALPIDFSAIEPGIDLIRFKIVLQYYNDIISGFSNREHLSPLIKRLETRVPDIKKLITADDVQAYDEPLIVVSLRDVNLSMRKVIPMLLCKHLYDQKKENDPTNARYLNLIIDEAHNILSLESSRESEAWRDYRLETFEEIVKEGRKFGVFLTLASQRPHDISPTIISQLHNYFLHRLVNNLDVQAIEKAVAYLDRVSFEQLPILPRGVCVLAGVSAQVPVIVRISPLAPETEPNSRTMSVATDWLRPLDEAASSGTELLEAIDEAAQVPDASPPASSSWSANEPPF
;
A
#
# COMPACT_ATOMS: atom_id res chain seq x y z
N MET A 1 -10.73 -14.26 -62.59
CA MET A 1 -9.98 -14.38 -63.87
C MET A 1 -8.50 -14.11 -63.61
N ARG A 2 -7.62 -14.09 -64.63
CA ARG A 2 -6.14 -14.19 -64.50
C ARG A 2 -5.42 -12.88 -64.11
N PRO A 3 -4.15 -12.96 -63.61
CA PRO A 3 -3.41 -11.84 -63.03
C PRO A 3 -2.29 -11.26 -63.93
N GLY A 4 -1.61 -10.21 -63.45
CA GLY A 4 -0.35 -9.70 -64.00
C GLY A 4 0.90 -10.34 -63.38
N ARG A 5 1.98 -10.49 -64.16
CA ARG A 5 3.24 -11.16 -63.77
C ARG A 5 4.44 -10.53 -64.48
N ARG A 6 5.56 -10.28 -63.76
CA ARG A 6 6.99 -10.27 -64.18
C ARG A 6 7.81 -9.77 -62.97
N SER A 7 8.88 -10.36 -62.45
CA SER A 7 9.87 -11.40 -62.85
C SER A 7 11.01 -10.97 -63.78
N THR A 8 12.20 -10.78 -63.22
CA THR A 8 13.52 -11.23 -63.75
C THR A 8 14.57 -11.17 -62.64
N SER A 9 15.66 -11.93 -62.78
CA SER A 9 16.75 -12.07 -61.80
C SER A 9 18.11 -12.14 -62.49
N SER A 10 19.19 -11.77 -61.78
CA SER A 10 20.58 -12.12 -62.15
C SER A 10 21.56 -11.91 -60.98
N HIS A 11 22.56 -12.77 -60.85
CA HIS A 11 23.74 -12.60 -59.97
C HIS A 11 24.92 -11.98 -60.75
N GLY A 12 25.94 -11.43 -60.07
CA GLY A 12 27.13 -10.86 -60.73
C GLY A 12 28.29 -10.49 -59.79
N THR A 13 29.17 -11.45 -59.53
CA THR A 13 30.36 -11.44 -58.65
C THR A 13 31.51 -10.47 -58.98
N THR A 14 32.08 -9.84 -57.93
CA THR A 14 33.52 -9.81 -57.52
C THR A 14 34.64 -9.32 -58.48
N SER A 15 35.37 -8.26 -58.08
CA SER A 15 36.83 -8.00 -58.29
C SER A 15 37.21 -6.59 -57.77
N LEU A 16 38.44 -6.14 -57.43
CA LEU A 16 39.66 -6.58 -56.72
C LEU A 16 40.80 -5.54 -57.06
N ARG A 17 41.81 -5.35 -56.18
CA ARG A 17 43.11 -4.62 -56.36
C ARG A 17 43.14 -3.05 -56.31
N SER A 18 44.28 -2.37 -56.05
CA SER A 18 45.39 -2.53 -55.04
C SER A 18 46.55 -1.52 -55.22
N SER A 19 47.04 -0.87 -54.14
CA SER A 19 48.35 -0.16 -53.99
C SER A 19 48.51 0.30 -52.51
N GLN A 20 49.58 0.14 -51.70
CA GLN A 20 51.05 0.32 -51.84
C GLN A 20 51.45 1.78 -52.17
N THR A 21 52.39 2.50 -51.53
CA THR A 21 53.38 2.30 -50.40
C THR A 21 53.95 3.71 -50.01
N SER A 22 54.74 4.05 -48.97
CA SER A 22 55.36 3.42 -47.76
C SER A 22 56.05 4.51 -46.87
N SER A 23 56.71 4.14 -45.74
CA SER A 23 57.67 4.93 -44.89
C SER A 23 57.07 5.95 -43.89
N LEU A 24 57.66 6.30 -42.72
CA LEU A 24 58.74 5.69 -41.89
C LEU A 24 58.60 6.12 -40.39
N HIS A 25 59.42 5.57 -39.48
CA HIS A 25 59.39 5.67 -38.00
C HIS A 25 59.92 7.02 -37.39
N PRO A 26 59.82 7.34 -36.06
CA PRO A 26 59.79 6.42 -34.90
C PRO A 26 58.92 6.74 -33.63
N THR A 27 58.70 5.67 -32.85
CA THR A 27 58.55 5.56 -31.38
C THR A 27 57.88 6.65 -30.50
N SER A 28 56.74 6.28 -29.92
CA SER A 28 56.56 6.23 -28.45
C SER A 28 55.59 5.07 -28.14
N GLY A 29 55.60 4.51 -26.93
CA GLY A 29 54.90 3.24 -26.64
C GLY A 29 54.16 3.20 -25.32
N SER A 30 52.98 2.59 -25.35
CA SER A 30 52.26 2.04 -24.20
C SER A 30 51.57 0.74 -24.62
N SER A 31 51.58 -0.25 -23.72
CA SER A 31 51.14 -1.62 -24.05
C SER A 31 49.63 -1.80 -23.98
N LEU A 32 49.04 -2.37 -25.03
CA LEU A 32 47.73 -3.02 -24.93
C LEU A 32 47.83 -4.22 -23.96
N ALA A 33 47.25 -4.09 -22.76
CA ALA A 33 47.14 -5.18 -21.81
C ALA A 33 46.09 -6.20 -22.27
N SER A 34 46.44 -7.49 -22.22
CA SER A 34 45.53 -8.59 -22.57
C SER A 34 44.35 -8.68 -21.60
N THR A 35 43.15 -8.98 -22.12
CA THR A 35 41.94 -9.24 -21.33
C THR A 35 42.17 -10.33 -20.27
N SER A 36 42.21 -9.94 -19.01
CA SER A 36 42.32 -10.85 -17.86
C SER A 36 41.02 -11.60 -17.63
N ARG A 37 41.10 -12.94 -17.49
CA ARG A 37 40.04 -13.72 -16.84
C ARG A 37 39.85 -13.24 -15.38
N PRO A 38 38.66 -13.40 -14.78
CA PRO A 38 38.49 -13.17 -13.34
C PRO A 38 39.46 -14.05 -12.55
N ALA A 39 39.95 -13.51 -11.42
CA ALA A 39 41.08 -14.08 -10.69
C ALA A 39 40.69 -15.36 -9.93
N ARG A 40 40.78 -16.51 -10.61
CA ARG A 40 40.94 -17.80 -9.92
C ARG A 40 42.32 -17.79 -9.25
N ALA A 41 42.37 -17.38 -7.99
CA ALA A 41 43.56 -17.47 -7.16
C ALA A 41 44.12 -18.90 -7.22
N GLN A 42 45.44 -19.03 -7.38
CA GLN A 42 46.08 -20.33 -7.56
C GLN A 42 46.17 -21.08 -6.22
N MET A 43 45.05 -21.69 -5.80
CA MET A 43 45.10 -22.87 -4.93
C MET A 43 45.97 -23.94 -5.60
N SER A 44 46.87 -24.55 -4.84
CA SER A 44 47.58 -25.73 -5.30
C SER A 44 46.63 -26.94 -5.40
N GLU A 45 47.03 -28.00 -6.12
CA GLU A 45 46.27 -29.26 -6.10
C GLU A 45 46.19 -29.85 -4.68
N GLY A 46 47.19 -29.60 -3.83
CA GLY A 46 47.15 -29.95 -2.40
C GLY A 46 46.09 -29.18 -1.63
N ASP A 47 45.99 -27.86 -1.82
CA ASP A 47 44.95 -27.02 -1.20
C ASP A 47 43.54 -27.46 -1.58
N ALA A 48 43.33 -27.85 -2.85
CA ALA A 48 42.04 -28.33 -3.33
C ALA A 48 41.66 -29.67 -2.68
N VAL A 49 42.58 -30.64 -2.66
CA VAL A 49 42.35 -31.96 -2.06
C VAL A 49 42.16 -31.87 -0.53
N GLU A 50 42.89 -30.99 0.16
CA GLU A 50 42.68 -30.73 1.59
C GLU A 50 41.31 -30.08 1.84
N GLN A 51 40.93 -29.09 1.03
CA GLN A 51 39.63 -28.43 1.13
C GLN A 51 38.48 -29.42 0.88
N ASP A 52 38.53 -30.22 -0.18
CA ASP A 52 37.50 -31.23 -0.47
C ASP A 52 37.40 -32.29 0.63
N GLY A 53 38.53 -32.72 1.21
CA GLY A 53 38.55 -33.63 2.37
C GLY A 53 37.88 -33.02 3.62
N VAL A 54 38.02 -31.72 3.84
CA VAL A 54 37.36 -31.00 4.94
C VAL A 54 35.89 -30.69 4.63
N PHE A 55 35.54 -30.33 3.39
CA PHE A 55 34.21 -29.88 2.99
C PHE A 55 33.26 -31.04 2.64
N ARG A 56 33.78 -32.24 2.34
CA ARG A 56 33.01 -33.47 2.21
C ARG A 56 32.17 -33.72 3.47
N VAL A 57 30.88 -33.99 3.27
CA VAL A 57 29.87 -34.26 4.29
C VAL A 57 29.48 -35.72 4.31
N GLY A 58 29.40 -36.38 3.16
CA GLY A 58 28.85 -37.72 3.03
C GLY A 58 28.51 -38.11 1.59
N ARG A 59 27.52 -39.00 1.42
CA ARG A 59 27.11 -39.54 0.11
C ARG A 59 25.61 -39.82 0.00
N VAL A 60 25.09 -39.79 -1.23
CA VAL A 60 23.70 -40.14 -1.58
C VAL A 60 23.43 -41.62 -1.34
N VAL A 61 22.37 -41.94 -0.59
CA VAL A 61 21.94 -43.33 -0.27
C VAL A 61 20.51 -43.66 -0.70
N SER A 62 19.68 -42.68 -1.08
CA SER A 62 18.41 -42.89 -1.79
C SER A 62 18.05 -41.67 -2.62
N VAL A 63 17.26 -41.86 -3.68
CA VAL A 63 16.73 -40.82 -4.58
C VAL A 63 15.27 -41.14 -4.90
N GLU A 64 14.35 -40.34 -4.38
CA GLU A 64 12.91 -40.58 -4.35
C GLU A 64 12.17 -39.36 -4.92
N GLY A 65 12.04 -39.32 -6.24
CA GLY A 65 11.60 -38.10 -6.93
C GLY A 65 12.57 -36.95 -6.64
N ARG A 66 12.07 -35.79 -6.23
CA ARG A 66 12.92 -34.62 -5.90
C ARG A 66 13.68 -34.73 -4.58
N GLN A 67 13.28 -35.65 -3.69
CA GLN A 67 13.97 -35.85 -2.42
C GLN A 67 15.12 -36.83 -2.58
N VAL A 68 16.20 -36.53 -1.88
CA VAL A 68 17.45 -37.28 -1.85
C VAL A 68 17.80 -37.52 -0.39
N HIS A 69 18.19 -38.74 -0.06
CA HIS A 69 18.68 -39.07 1.27
C HIS A 69 20.21 -39.13 1.24
N VAL A 70 20.87 -38.36 2.10
CA VAL A 70 22.34 -38.29 2.22
C VAL A 70 22.76 -38.86 3.57
N ALA A 71 23.60 -39.90 3.56
CA ALA A 71 24.24 -40.38 4.78
C ALA A 71 25.50 -39.53 5.05
N VAL A 72 25.59 -38.95 6.25
CA VAL A 72 26.72 -38.13 6.68
C VAL A 72 27.86 -39.04 7.16
N ASP A 73 29.09 -38.72 6.76
CA ASP A 73 30.30 -39.43 7.20
C ASP A 73 30.46 -39.24 8.72
N LYS A 74 30.71 -40.32 9.48
CA LYS A 74 30.65 -40.31 10.97
C LYS A 74 31.60 -39.31 11.65
N LEU A 75 32.66 -38.87 10.96
CA LEU A 75 33.58 -37.82 11.42
C LEU A 75 33.03 -36.38 11.24
N LYS A 76 31.87 -36.24 10.60
CA LYS A 76 31.17 -34.98 10.26
C LYS A 76 29.82 -34.86 11.00
N ASN A 77 29.65 -35.56 12.13
CA ASN A 77 28.46 -35.45 13.00
C ASN A 77 28.41 -34.14 13.82
N GLY A 78 29.53 -33.41 13.95
CA GLY A 78 29.60 -32.13 14.68
C GLY A 78 28.94 -30.96 13.94
N SER A 79 28.42 -29.97 14.66
CA SER A 79 27.72 -28.81 14.08
C SER A 79 28.62 -27.80 13.34
N HIS A 80 29.94 -27.87 13.58
CA HIS A 80 30.94 -26.99 12.97
C HIS A 80 32.22 -27.79 12.68
N LEU A 81 33.01 -27.31 11.73
CA LEU A 81 34.31 -27.82 11.31
C LEU A 81 35.38 -26.74 11.50
N LEU A 82 36.62 -27.15 11.73
CA LEU A 82 37.78 -26.25 11.73
C LEU A 82 38.47 -26.29 10.37
N PHE A 83 38.65 -25.14 9.73
CA PHE A 83 39.34 -25.02 8.45
C PHE A 83 40.20 -23.75 8.41
N ARG A 84 41.50 -23.89 8.09
CA ARG A 84 42.47 -22.78 7.99
C ARG A 84 42.45 -21.79 9.18
N GLY A 85 42.17 -22.31 10.39
CA GLY A 85 42.08 -21.53 11.63
C GLY A 85 40.72 -20.87 11.90
N GLY A 86 39.80 -20.87 10.92
CA GLY A 86 38.42 -20.44 11.09
C GLY A 86 37.49 -21.59 11.48
N ILE A 87 36.27 -21.23 11.93
CA ILE A 87 35.17 -22.15 12.20
C ILE A 87 34.20 -22.07 11.03
N VAL A 88 34.04 -23.17 10.29
CA VAL A 88 33.06 -23.31 9.21
C VAL A 88 31.84 -24.05 9.76
N ARG A 89 30.63 -23.54 9.49
CA ARG A 89 29.39 -24.22 9.90
C ARG A 89 29.17 -25.48 9.07
N ASN A 90 28.85 -26.59 9.73
CA ASN A 90 28.54 -27.84 9.03
C ASN A 90 27.08 -27.84 8.54
N VAL A 91 26.77 -28.70 7.58
CA VAL A 91 25.43 -28.84 7.01
C VAL A 91 24.39 -29.15 8.09
N ALA A 92 23.28 -28.41 8.09
CA ALA A 92 22.15 -28.51 9.00
C ALA A 92 20.84 -28.15 8.26
N VAL A 93 19.68 -28.41 8.88
CA VAL A 93 18.35 -28.10 8.32
C VAL A 93 18.22 -26.63 7.92
N GLY A 94 17.69 -26.39 6.72
CA GLY A 94 17.62 -25.07 6.08
C GLY A 94 18.90 -24.61 5.39
N GLY A 95 20.04 -25.30 5.59
CA GLY A 95 21.28 -25.07 4.87
C GLY A 95 21.30 -25.73 3.48
N TYR A 96 22.42 -25.57 2.77
CA TYR A 96 22.63 -26.09 1.42
C TYR A 96 23.86 -27.00 1.33
N LEU A 97 23.87 -27.88 0.32
CA LEU A 97 24.99 -28.74 -0.02
C LEU A 97 25.12 -28.91 -1.54
N LYS A 98 26.34 -29.17 -2.00
CA LYS A 98 26.65 -29.59 -3.38
C LYS A 98 26.71 -31.12 -3.45
N ILE A 99 26.05 -31.71 -4.45
CA ILE A 99 26.15 -33.12 -4.81
C ILE A 99 26.88 -33.19 -6.16
N VAL A 100 28.06 -33.83 -6.18
CA VAL A 100 28.90 -33.90 -7.38
C VAL A 100 28.53 -35.12 -8.21
N LYS A 101 28.16 -34.90 -9.47
CA LYS A 101 27.82 -35.94 -10.45
C LYS A 101 28.66 -35.77 -11.71
N GLY A 102 29.89 -36.30 -11.69
CA GLY A 102 30.83 -36.18 -12.79
C GLY A 102 31.26 -34.73 -13.00
N PHE A 103 30.73 -34.06 -14.03
CA PHE A 103 30.98 -32.63 -14.30
C PHE A 103 29.82 -31.72 -13.87
N SER A 104 28.70 -32.28 -13.39
CA SER A 104 27.54 -31.53 -12.92
C SER A 104 27.60 -31.31 -11.41
N GLU A 105 27.41 -30.06 -10.98
CA GLU A 105 27.33 -29.67 -9.57
C GLU A 105 25.88 -29.40 -9.20
N LEU A 106 25.19 -30.42 -8.67
CA LEU A 106 23.79 -30.30 -8.26
C LEU A 106 23.71 -29.68 -6.87
N ILE A 107 22.71 -28.85 -6.62
CA ILE A 107 22.54 -28.14 -5.35
C ILE A 107 21.24 -28.59 -4.67
N ALA A 108 21.34 -28.95 -3.40
CA ALA A 108 20.18 -29.33 -2.58
C ALA A 108 20.07 -28.47 -1.31
N LYS A 109 18.84 -28.18 -0.90
CA LYS A 109 18.48 -27.62 0.42
C LYS A 109 18.22 -28.79 1.39
N VAL A 110 18.63 -28.66 2.64
CA VAL A 110 18.34 -29.66 3.68
C VAL A 110 16.93 -29.41 4.21
N ASP A 111 16.02 -30.34 3.92
CA ASP A 111 14.64 -30.31 4.38
C ASP A 111 14.54 -30.78 5.84
N GLY A 112 15.34 -31.78 6.21
CA GLY A 112 15.26 -32.44 7.51
C GLY A 112 16.48 -33.29 7.84
N GLU A 113 16.53 -33.75 9.08
CA GLU A 113 17.61 -34.57 9.62
C GLU A 113 17.05 -35.69 10.51
N VAL A 114 17.61 -36.89 10.35
CA VAL A 114 17.29 -38.07 11.15
C VAL A 114 18.60 -38.60 11.74
N VAL A 115 18.68 -38.66 13.07
CA VAL A 115 19.81 -39.26 13.80
C VAL A 115 19.36 -40.56 14.44
N GLU A 116 19.98 -41.66 14.04
CA GLU A 116 19.67 -43.02 14.49
C GLU A 116 20.88 -43.66 15.17
N GLN A 117 20.63 -44.53 16.15
CA GLN A 117 21.69 -45.36 16.70
C GLN A 117 21.95 -46.57 15.80
N ASP A 118 23.19 -46.73 15.36
CA ASP A 118 23.66 -47.79 14.47
C ASP A 118 23.68 -49.15 15.17
N ARG A 119 22.53 -49.83 15.13
CA ARG A 119 22.33 -51.17 15.71
C ARG A 119 23.08 -52.28 14.97
N SER A 120 23.77 -51.98 13.86
CA SER A 120 24.55 -52.99 13.12
C SER A 120 25.96 -53.21 13.67
N ALA A 121 26.47 -52.27 14.49
CA ALA A 121 27.79 -52.35 15.08
C ALA A 121 27.88 -53.45 16.16
N SER A 122 28.63 -54.52 15.86
CA SER A 122 28.91 -55.61 16.81
C SER A 122 29.55 -55.08 18.10
N PRO A 123 29.10 -55.51 19.31
CA PRO A 123 29.51 -54.93 20.58
C PRO A 123 31.01 -55.02 20.89
N THR A 124 31.76 -55.87 20.17
CA THR A 124 33.21 -56.02 20.28
C THR A 124 33.99 -54.78 19.79
N TYR A 125 33.42 -53.96 18.91
CA TYR A 125 34.13 -52.86 18.21
C TYR A 125 33.83 -51.45 18.74
N ARG A 126 33.72 -51.29 20.07
CA ARG A 126 33.31 -50.03 20.74
C ARG A 126 34.39 -48.95 20.92
N ARG A 127 35.58 -49.07 20.31
CA ARG A 127 36.63 -48.04 20.43
C ARG A 127 36.67 -47.10 19.22
N GLY A 128 36.20 -45.86 19.41
CA GLY A 128 36.53 -44.72 18.55
C GLY A 128 35.58 -44.40 17.40
N VAL A 129 34.53 -45.20 17.17
CA VAL A 129 33.48 -44.91 16.17
C VAL A 129 32.21 -44.45 16.88
N ASP A 130 31.67 -43.30 16.45
CA ASP A 130 30.38 -42.79 16.93
C ASP A 130 29.25 -43.80 16.59
N PRO A 131 28.47 -44.26 17.60
CA PRO A 131 27.32 -45.12 17.35
C PRO A 131 26.14 -44.38 16.69
N MET A 132 26.18 -43.06 16.51
CA MET A 132 25.13 -42.31 15.80
C MET A 132 25.40 -42.23 14.29
N SER A 133 24.40 -42.66 13.52
CA SER A 133 24.28 -42.50 12.08
C SER A 133 23.38 -41.29 11.80
N ARG A 134 23.92 -40.30 11.08
CA ARG A 134 23.21 -39.07 10.73
C ARG A 134 22.80 -39.13 9.26
N ARG A 135 21.50 -39.01 8.98
CA ARG A 135 20.93 -38.99 7.62
C ARG A 135 20.21 -37.67 7.40
N LEU A 136 20.55 -36.98 6.31
CA LEU A 136 19.87 -35.76 5.87
C LEU A 136 18.82 -36.11 4.80
N GLN A 137 17.65 -35.50 4.90
CA GLN A 137 16.62 -35.49 3.87
C GLN A 137 16.73 -34.16 3.14
N VAL A 138 16.98 -34.17 1.83
CA VAL A 138 17.38 -32.97 1.08
C VAL A 138 16.62 -32.88 -0.23
N SER A 139 16.13 -31.69 -0.59
CA SER A 139 15.45 -31.43 -1.86
C SER A 139 16.38 -30.75 -2.85
N LEU A 140 16.46 -31.26 -4.08
CA LEU A 140 17.18 -30.60 -5.18
C LEU A 140 16.51 -29.24 -5.49
N ILE A 141 17.30 -28.17 -5.53
CA ILE A 141 16.83 -26.81 -5.82
C ILE A 141 17.32 -26.27 -7.17
N GLY A 142 18.51 -26.67 -7.59
CA GLY A 142 19.19 -26.12 -8.75
C GLY A 142 20.49 -26.86 -9.07
N TYR A 143 21.30 -26.28 -9.94
CA TYR A 143 22.64 -26.74 -10.30
C TYR A 143 23.55 -25.54 -10.57
N ILE A 144 24.86 -25.74 -10.48
CA ILE A 144 25.86 -24.75 -10.91
C ILE A 144 26.43 -25.18 -12.26
N GLU A 145 26.44 -24.26 -13.22
CA GLU A 145 27.08 -24.45 -14.53
C GLU A 145 27.73 -23.12 -14.98
N ASN A 146 28.91 -23.17 -15.59
CA ASN A 146 29.66 -21.99 -16.06
C ASN A 146 29.90 -20.88 -15.01
N GLY A 147 29.87 -21.22 -13.70
CA GLY A 147 29.99 -20.26 -12.61
C GLY A 147 28.72 -19.47 -12.30
N ARG A 148 27.54 -19.99 -12.68
CA ARG A 148 26.22 -19.45 -12.33
C ARG A 148 25.37 -20.52 -11.66
N PHE A 149 24.50 -20.12 -10.74
CA PHE A 149 23.46 -20.98 -10.19
C PHE A 149 22.19 -20.87 -11.03
N GLU A 150 21.65 -22.02 -11.44
CA GLU A 150 20.42 -22.17 -12.23
C GLU A 150 19.38 -22.97 -11.44
N ARG A 151 18.19 -22.38 -11.20
CA ARG A 151 17.10 -23.05 -10.47
C ARG A 151 16.46 -24.15 -11.31
N GLY A 152 16.22 -25.32 -10.70
CA GLY A 152 15.51 -26.44 -11.32
C GLY A 152 16.26 -27.76 -11.25
N VAL A 153 15.63 -28.83 -11.75
CA VAL A 153 16.23 -30.17 -11.76
C VAL A 153 16.51 -30.56 -13.21
N ARG A 154 17.75 -30.30 -13.65
CA ARG A 154 18.26 -30.72 -14.96
C ARG A 154 18.47 -32.24 -15.02
N GLU A 155 18.92 -32.83 -13.92
CA GLU A 155 19.11 -34.27 -13.78
C GLU A 155 19.08 -34.69 -12.30
N MET A 156 18.87 -35.99 -12.07
CA MET A 156 18.93 -36.59 -10.73
C MET A 156 20.37 -36.98 -10.37
N PRO A 157 20.80 -36.88 -9.10
CA PRO A 157 22.00 -37.55 -8.63
C PRO A 157 21.84 -39.08 -8.70
N LEU A 158 22.96 -39.79 -8.63
CA LEU A 158 23.01 -41.24 -8.50
C LEU A 158 23.33 -41.62 -7.04
N LEU A 159 23.08 -42.88 -6.70
CA LEU A 159 23.60 -43.47 -5.46
C LEU A 159 25.13 -43.33 -5.42
N ASP A 160 25.67 -43.18 -4.20
CA ASP A 160 27.08 -42.96 -3.91
C ASP A 160 27.71 -41.69 -4.54
N ASN A 161 26.91 -40.77 -5.10
CA ASN A 161 27.40 -39.42 -5.41
C ASN A 161 27.77 -38.68 -4.12
N GLU A 162 28.90 -37.97 -4.15
CA GLU A 162 29.51 -37.37 -2.96
C GLU A 162 28.94 -35.97 -2.69
N CYS A 163 28.77 -35.66 -1.41
CA CYS A 163 28.09 -34.46 -0.93
C CYS A 163 29.05 -33.56 -0.14
N PHE A 164 29.02 -32.25 -0.40
CA PHE A 164 29.96 -31.26 0.13
C PHE A 164 29.23 -30.02 0.68
N ILE A 165 29.84 -29.35 1.67
CA ILE A 165 29.50 -27.98 2.08
C ILE A 165 29.80 -27.05 0.91
N LEU A 166 28.98 -26.00 0.71
CA LEU A 166 29.28 -24.95 -0.26
C LEU A 166 30.41 -24.05 0.24
N THR A 167 31.36 -23.72 -0.64
CA THR A 167 32.29 -22.61 -0.40
C THR A 167 31.55 -21.28 -0.34
N GLU A 168 32.16 -20.28 0.28
CA GLU A 168 31.64 -18.90 0.34
C GLU A 168 31.29 -18.34 -1.05
N ALA A 169 32.12 -18.64 -2.06
CA ALA A 169 31.87 -18.23 -3.44
C ALA A 169 30.64 -18.93 -4.07
N GLU A 170 30.52 -20.26 -3.92
CA GLU A 170 29.35 -21.01 -4.43
C GLU A 170 28.06 -20.62 -3.69
N PHE A 171 28.15 -20.45 -2.38
CA PHE A 171 27.05 -19.95 -1.55
C PHE A 171 26.64 -18.54 -1.98
N GLY A 172 27.59 -17.67 -2.34
CA GLY A 172 27.32 -16.38 -2.97
C GLY A 172 26.53 -16.49 -4.28
N LEU A 173 26.80 -17.48 -5.13
CA LEU A 173 26.03 -17.71 -6.37
C LEU A 173 24.56 -18.08 -6.10
N LEU A 174 24.28 -18.86 -5.05
CA LEU A 174 22.90 -19.17 -4.63
C LEU A 174 22.13 -17.92 -4.15
N HIS A 175 22.85 -16.93 -3.62
CA HIS A 175 22.29 -15.71 -3.02
C HIS A 175 22.55 -14.47 -3.89
N ALA A 176 22.80 -14.67 -5.19
CA ALA A 176 22.91 -13.62 -6.19
C ALA A 176 21.52 -13.15 -6.65
N PHE A 177 20.91 -12.23 -5.89
CA PHE A 177 19.57 -11.65 -6.15
C PHE A 177 19.58 -10.46 -7.13
N VAL A 178 20.71 -10.24 -7.80
CA VAL A 178 20.94 -9.13 -8.74
C VAL A 178 21.45 -9.74 -10.03
N GLY A 179 20.73 -9.52 -11.14
CA GLY A 179 21.20 -9.94 -12.47
C GLY A 179 22.38 -9.09 -12.95
N ASP A 180 23.16 -9.57 -13.93
CA ASP A 180 24.38 -8.89 -14.42
C ASP A 180 24.17 -7.42 -14.87
N SER A 181 22.93 -7.07 -15.23
CA SER A 181 22.52 -5.74 -15.70
C SER A 181 21.63 -4.97 -14.70
N ASP A 182 21.23 -5.58 -13.58
CA ASP A 182 20.37 -4.93 -12.58
C ASP A 182 21.25 -4.19 -11.55
N THR A 183 20.68 -3.17 -10.91
CA THR A 183 21.37 -2.35 -9.90
C THR A 183 21.05 -2.84 -8.49
N ALA A 184 22.07 -3.06 -7.67
CA ALA A 184 21.91 -3.55 -6.30
C ALA A 184 21.48 -2.46 -5.29
N ILE A 185 20.61 -2.79 -4.35
CA ILE A 185 20.36 -2.03 -3.10
C ILE A 185 20.52 -2.94 -1.86
N GLU A 186 21.16 -2.46 -0.80
CA GLU A 186 21.52 -3.28 0.37
C GLU A 186 20.41 -3.29 1.43
N VAL A 187 19.61 -4.37 1.49
CA VAL A 187 18.47 -4.46 2.42
C VAL A 187 18.82 -5.06 3.78
N GLY A 188 19.86 -5.90 3.86
CA GLY A 188 20.11 -6.69 5.06
C GLY A 188 21.29 -7.64 4.96
N VAL A 189 21.29 -8.63 5.85
CA VAL A 189 22.23 -9.76 5.89
C VAL A 189 21.46 -11.07 6.04
N LEU A 190 22.04 -12.21 5.68
CA LEU A 190 21.39 -13.50 5.93
C LEU A 190 21.22 -13.74 7.43
N ALA A 191 20.05 -14.19 7.83
CA ALA A 191 19.71 -14.36 9.24
C ALA A 191 20.63 -15.38 9.92
N MET A 192 20.97 -16.45 9.20
CA MET A 192 21.80 -17.56 9.68
C MET A 192 23.31 -17.30 9.54
N GLU A 193 23.75 -16.55 8.51
CA GLU A 193 25.15 -16.22 8.24
C GLU A 193 25.32 -14.69 8.19
N PRO A 194 25.55 -14.03 9.35
CA PRO A 194 25.47 -12.57 9.47
C PRO A 194 26.51 -11.77 8.69
N THR A 195 27.58 -12.40 8.21
CA THR A 195 28.63 -11.81 7.37
C THR A 195 28.20 -11.65 5.91
N GLN A 196 27.23 -12.43 5.45
CA GLN A 196 26.76 -12.37 4.07
C GLN A 196 25.71 -11.26 3.91
N GLN A 197 26.09 -10.19 3.22
CA GLN A 197 25.16 -9.15 2.77
C GLN A 197 24.09 -9.73 1.83
N VAL A 198 22.89 -9.15 1.92
CA VAL A 198 21.75 -9.38 1.02
C VAL A 198 21.46 -8.07 0.34
N ALA A 199 21.77 -8.00 -0.95
CA ALA A 199 21.42 -6.89 -1.83
C ALA A 199 20.46 -7.37 -2.91
N LEU A 200 19.47 -6.56 -3.28
CA LEU A 200 18.40 -6.91 -4.23
C LEU A 200 18.48 -6.05 -5.48
N GLY A 201 18.07 -6.61 -6.62
CA GLY A 201 17.93 -5.87 -7.87
C GLY A 201 16.81 -4.82 -7.80
N VAL A 202 17.11 -3.59 -8.24
CA VAL A 202 16.16 -2.48 -8.32
C VAL A 202 15.06 -2.81 -9.32
N ASP A 203 15.38 -3.30 -10.51
CA ASP A 203 14.36 -3.72 -11.48
C ASP A 203 13.63 -4.97 -10.98
N ALA A 204 14.34 -5.93 -10.39
CA ALA A 204 13.76 -7.15 -9.83
C ALA A 204 12.71 -6.91 -8.72
N ILE A 205 12.82 -5.80 -7.98
CA ILE A 205 11.85 -5.40 -6.94
C ILE A 205 10.83 -4.38 -7.46
N PHE A 206 11.28 -3.27 -8.04
CA PHE A 206 10.40 -2.13 -8.33
C PHE A 206 9.66 -2.24 -9.66
N ALA A 207 10.15 -3.00 -10.65
CA ALA A 207 9.38 -3.34 -11.86
C ALA A 207 8.41 -4.53 -11.64
N SER A 208 7.87 -4.64 -10.42
CA SER A 208 7.06 -5.76 -9.91
C SER A 208 6.04 -5.29 -8.85
N HIS A 209 5.04 -6.12 -8.54
CA HIS A 209 4.14 -5.87 -7.39
C HIS A 209 4.70 -6.57 -6.13
N VAL A 210 4.69 -5.89 -4.98
CA VAL A 210 5.40 -6.30 -3.76
C VAL A 210 4.44 -6.47 -2.58
N GLY A 211 4.60 -7.55 -1.80
CA GLY A 211 3.89 -7.80 -0.55
C GLY A 211 4.82 -7.80 0.66
N ILE A 212 4.43 -7.14 1.75
CA ILE A 212 5.16 -7.11 3.03
C ILE A 212 4.19 -7.53 4.12
N PHE A 213 4.30 -8.77 4.61
CA PHE A 213 3.29 -9.39 5.47
C PHE A 213 3.88 -9.76 6.84
N GLY A 214 3.12 -9.57 7.92
CA GLY A 214 3.55 -9.92 9.27
C GLY A 214 2.81 -9.20 10.40
N ASN A 215 2.69 -9.87 11.55
CA ASN A 215 2.03 -9.34 12.75
C ASN A 215 2.56 -7.96 13.17
N THR A 216 1.77 -7.21 13.94
CA THR A 216 2.18 -5.93 14.55
C THR A 216 3.53 -6.06 15.27
N GLY A 217 4.42 -5.08 15.07
CA GLY A 217 5.77 -5.07 15.67
C GLY A 217 6.77 -6.11 15.14
N SER A 218 6.42 -6.90 14.10
CA SER A 218 7.31 -7.93 13.53
C SER A 218 8.47 -7.37 12.67
N GLY A 219 8.25 -6.25 11.97
CA GLY A 219 9.25 -5.62 11.11
C GLY A 219 8.71 -4.87 9.88
N LYS A 220 7.45 -5.12 9.48
CA LYS A 220 6.85 -4.60 8.22
C LYS A 220 7.26 -3.17 7.83
N SER A 221 6.90 -2.18 8.66
CA SER A 221 7.12 -0.76 8.39
C SER A 221 8.60 -0.43 8.21
N TYR A 222 9.46 -1.14 8.94
CA TYR A 222 10.92 -1.00 8.89
C TYR A 222 11.51 -1.57 7.59
N THR A 223 10.93 -2.66 7.08
CA THR A 223 11.32 -3.26 5.79
C THR A 223 10.84 -2.42 4.62
N LEU A 224 9.60 -1.92 4.67
CA LEU A 224 9.11 -0.92 3.73
C LEU A 224 10.03 0.30 3.75
N ALA A 225 10.32 0.83 4.93
CA ALA A 225 11.19 1.98 5.07
C ALA A 225 12.60 1.75 4.54
N LYS A 226 13.21 0.59 4.80
CA LYS A 226 14.53 0.24 4.30
C LYS A 226 14.55 0.10 2.77
N LEU A 227 13.58 -0.58 2.17
CA LEU A 227 13.48 -0.73 0.72
C LEU A 227 13.38 0.62 0.00
N TYR A 228 12.52 1.51 0.50
CA TYR A 228 12.34 2.83 -0.11
C TYR A 228 13.47 3.79 0.21
N HIS A 229 14.06 3.74 1.41
CA HIS A 229 15.22 4.57 1.75
C HIS A 229 16.43 4.28 0.85
N GLU A 230 16.79 3.01 0.64
CA GLU A 230 17.90 2.65 -0.25
C GLU A 230 17.68 3.12 -1.70
N LEU A 231 16.44 3.06 -2.18
CA LEU A 231 16.08 3.57 -3.51
C LEU A 231 16.21 5.09 -3.57
N PHE A 232 15.68 5.81 -2.59
CA PHE A 232 15.67 7.27 -2.57
C PHE A 232 17.04 7.89 -2.29
N GLU A 233 17.87 7.25 -1.47
CA GLU A 233 19.26 7.66 -1.26
C GLU A 233 20.07 7.51 -2.55
N ARG A 234 19.85 6.42 -3.30
CA ARG A 234 20.58 6.13 -4.54
C ARG A 234 20.09 6.93 -5.76
N TYR A 235 18.79 7.21 -5.88
CA TYR A 235 18.19 7.80 -7.08
C TYR A 235 17.51 9.17 -6.87
N GLY A 236 17.09 9.51 -5.65
CA GLY A 236 16.43 10.80 -5.34
C GLY A 236 17.21 12.05 -5.79
N PRO A 237 18.56 12.10 -5.64
CA PRO A 237 19.38 13.20 -6.14
C PRO A 237 19.40 13.36 -7.68
N LEU A 238 18.90 12.38 -8.44
CA LEU A 238 18.97 12.38 -9.91
C LEU A 238 17.74 13.04 -10.52
N GLU A 239 17.93 14.16 -11.21
CA GLU A 239 16.85 14.86 -11.94
C GLU A 239 16.03 13.92 -12.85
N GLY A 240 16.72 13.02 -13.57
CA GLY A 240 16.10 12.04 -14.45
C GLY A 240 15.34 10.90 -13.73
N PHE A 241 15.44 10.77 -12.40
CA PHE A 241 14.52 9.99 -11.57
C PHE A 241 13.33 10.87 -11.18
N ARG A 242 13.59 12.09 -10.69
CA ARG A 242 12.54 13.03 -10.24
C ARG A 242 11.50 13.34 -11.33
N GLN A 243 11.93 13.52 -12.57
CA GLN A 243 11.05 13.81 -13.72
C GLN A 243 10.22 12.59 -14.19
N ARG A 244 10.52 11.37 -13.73
CA ARG A 244 9.98 10.12 -14.28
C ARG A 244 9.39 9.16 -13.27
N ALA A 245 9.75 9.21 -11.99
CA ALA A 245 9.27 8.26 -10.99
C ALA A 245 8.42 8.96 -9.94
N GLN A 246 7.22 8.41 -9.69
CA GLN A 246 6.30 8.89 -8.67
C GLN A 246 5.90 7.75 -7.74
N PHE A 247 5.90 8.01 -6.44
CA PHE A 247 5.61 7.06 -5.38
C PHE A 247 4.54 7.69 -4.48
N VAL A 248 3.42 7.02 -4.27
CA VAL A 248 2.31 7.55 -3.47
C VAL A 248 2.01 6.60 -2.33
N LEU A 249 2.33 7.01 -1.10
CA LEU A 249 2.26 6.21 0.11
C LEU A 249 1.03 6.59 0.94
N ILE A 250 0.11 5.64 1.05
CA ILE A 250 -1.08 5.72 1.92
C ILE A 250 -0.70 5.22 3.33
N ASP A 251 -0.67 6.13 4.30
CA ASP A 251 -0.27 5.88 5.68
C ASP A 251 -1.46 5.96 6.64
N PHE A 252 -1.90 4.83 7.19
CA PHE A 252 -3.05 4.76 8.10
C PHE A 252 -2.77 5.23 9.54
N ASN A 253 -1.49 5.38 9.92
CA ASN A 253 -1.04 5.49 11.30
C ASN A 253 -0.21 6.75 11.59
N GLY A 254 0.38 7.39 10.58
CA GLY A 254 1.37 8.46 10.74
C GLY A 254 2.79 7.92 11.00
N GLU A 255 3.09 6.70 10.54
CA GLU A 255 4.40 6.07 10.70
C GLU A 255 5.47 6.63 9.74
N TYR A 256 5.07 7.26 8.63
CA TYR A 256 5.99 7.76 7.59
C TYR A 256 6.01 9.30 7.46
N LEU A 257 5.40 10.02 8.40
CA LEU A 257 5.50 11.48 8.50
C LEU A 257 6.81 11.91 9.18
N ASN A 258 7.41 13.00 8.70
CA ASN A 258 8.59 13.60 9.29
C ASN A 258 8.25 14.32 10.61
N ARG A 259 9.01 14.04 11.66
CA ARG A 259 8.95 14.77 12.94
C ARG A 259 9.69 16.10 12.85
N ASN A 260 9.27 17.07 13.65
CA ASN A 260 9.94 18.36 13.75
C ASN A 260 11.20 18.24 14.65
N PRO A 261 12.41 18.59 14.18
CA PRO A 261 13.63 18.55 15.01
C PRO A 261 13.60 19.47 16.24
N SER A 262 12.63 20.39 16.34
CA SER A 262 12.42 21.25 17.53
C SER A 262 12.25 20.48 18.84
N ASP A 263 11.75 19.25 18.77
CA ASP A 263 11.25 18.50 19.92
C ASP A 263 12.38 17.80 20.70
N GLY A 264 13.65 18.07 20.34
CA GLY A 264 14.85 17.49 20.96
C GLY A 264 15.13 16.02 20.57
N ASP A 265 14.23 15.40 19.80
CA ASP A 265 14.37 14.04 19.27
C ASP A 265 14.62 14.10 17.75
N ASN A 266 15.87 13.93 17.31
CA ASN A 266 16.24 13.91 15.89
C ASN A 266 15.64 12.72 15.11
N ARG A 267 14.91 11.81 15.78
CA ARG A 267 14.40 10.57 15.19
C ARG A 267 13.24 10.81 14.24
N SER A 268 13.15 10.01 13.18
CA SER A 268 12.09 10.09 12.17
C SER A 268 11.91 11.49 11.56
N THR A 269 12.99 12.25 11.41
CA THR A 269 13.01 13.61 10.84
C THR A 269 13.12 13.62 9.31
N ALA A 270 13.52 12.51 8.69
CA ALA A 270 13.63 12.31 7.26
C ALA A 270 13.22 10.87 6.86
N VAL A 271 12.03 10.42 7.31
CA VAL A 271 11.55 9.06 7.09
C VAL A 271 11.44 8.78 5.59
N LEU A 272 12.04 7.67 5.14
CA LEU A 272 12.29 7.31 3.74
C LEU A 272 13.32 8.22 3.07
N THR A 273 13.08 9.53 3.05
CA THR A 273 13.95 10.54 2.43
C THR A 273 13.63 11.94 2.97
N GLY A 274 14.52 12.90 2.76
CA GLY A 274 14.32 14.30 3.15
C GLY A 274 13.33 15.06 2.24
N ASP A 275 12.81 16.16 2.76
CA ASP A 275 11.71 16.96 2.17
C ASP A 275 11.94 17.37 0.70
N GLY A 276 13.20 17.56 0.27
CA GLY A 276 13.53 17.84 -1.13
C GLY A 276 13.03 16.79 -2.12
N ASN A 277 12.79 15.55 -1.68
CA ASN A 277 12.20 14.45 -2.46
C ASN A 277 10.75 14.12 -2.06
N LYS A 278 10.18 14.77 -1.03
CA LYS A 278 9.03 14.26 -0.28
C LYS A 278 7.99 15.33 0.05
N ARG A 279 6.75 15.11 -0.40
CA ARG A 279 5.57 15.87 0.01
C ARG A 279 4.78 15.11 1.07
N GLU A 280 4.33 15.80 2.12
CA GLU A 280 3.47 15.22 3.14
C GLU A 280 2.09 15.89 3.19
N TYR A 281 1.04 15.06 3.14
CA TYR A 281 -0.36 15.44 3.32
C TYR A 281 -0.88 14.76 4.60
N ALA A 282 -0.66 15.42 5.74
CA ALA A 282 -1.17 14.99 7.04
C ALA A 282 -2.66 15.37 7.19
N LEU A 283 -3.53 14.63 6.49
CA LEU A 283 -4.95 14.92 6.37
C LEU A 283 -5.69 14.75 7.71
N SER A 284 -6.77 15.51 7.90
CA SER A 284 -7.63 15.36 9.07
C SER A 284 -9.08 15.78 8.82
N THR A 285 -10.03 15.06 9.42
CA THR A 285 -11.43 15.50 9.53
C THR A 285 -11.71 16.18 10.88
N ARG A 286 -10.74 16.21 11.80
CA ARG A 286 -10.86 16.72 13.17
C ARG A 286 -10.60 18.21 13.30
N ARG A 287 -9.94 18.82 12.31
CA ARG A 287 -9.52 20.22 12.29
C ARG A 287 -9.83 20.83 10.94
N ASP A 288 -10.31 22.06 10.94
CA ASP A 288 -10.53 22.86 9.74
C ASP A 288 -9.25 23.64 9.37
N GLY A 289 -9.10 24.02 8.10
CA GLY A 289 -7.91 24.71 7.60
C GLY A 289 -6.61 23.89 7.58
N GLY A 290 -6.69 22.57 7.76
CA GLY A 290 -5.53 21.67 7.69
C GLY A 290 -5.04 21.41 6.25
N PRO A 291 -3.96 20.61 6.08
CA PRO A 291 -3.49 20.19 4.77
C PRO A 291 -4.59 19.46 3.98
N ARG A 292 -4.80 19.87 2.73
CA ARG A 292 -5.70 19.22 1.77
C ARG A 292 -4.90 18.63 0.62
N LEU A 293 -5.36 17.49 0.10
CA LEU A 293 -4.81 16.82 -1.06
C LEU A 293 -5.32 17.51 -2.35
N PRO A 294 -4.45 18.00 -3.25
CA PRO A 294 -4.88 18.55 -4.54
C PRO A 294 -5.34 17.43 -5.47
N LEU A 295 -6.48 17.61 -6.12
CA LEU A 295 -6.91 16.81 -7.27
C LEU A 295 -7.37 17.76 -8.38
N PRO A 296 -7.11 17.45 -9.67
CA PRO A 296 -7.60 18.26 -10.77
C PRO A 296 -9.13 18.25 -10.79
N SER A 297 -9.73 19.33 -11.30
CA SER A 297 -11.19 19.51 -11.39
C SER A 297 -11.85 18.39 -12.20
N THR A 298 -11.13 17.77 -13.13
CA THR A 298 -11.56 16.58 -13.88
C THR A 298 -11.77 15.36 -12.98
N ALA A 299 -10.89 15.11 -12.02
CA ALA A 299 -11.00 14.01 -11.07
C ALA A 299 -12.11 14.25 -10.03
N VAL A 300 -12.33 15.51 -9.64
CA VAL A 300 -13.45 15.90 -8.76
C VAL A 300 -14.80 15.85 -9.50
N SER A 301 -14.80 15.99 -10.83
CA SER A 301 -16.00 15.92 -11.68
C SER A 301 -16.35 14.51 -12.17
N ASP A 302 -15.49 13.51 -11.91
CA ASP A 302 -15.70 12.14 -12.36
C ASP A 302 -16.90 11.44 -11.68
N LEU A 303 -17.60 10.59 -12.43
CA LEU A 303 -18.73 9.81 -11.93
C LEU A 303 -18.31 8.80 -10.86
N ALA A 304 -17.13 8.19 -10.99
CA ALA A 304 -16.64 7.24 -10.01
C ALA A 304 -16.25 7.93 -8.70
N PHE A 305 -15.75 9.17 -8.74
CA PHE A 305 -15.53 10.00 -7.55
C PHE A 305 -16.79 10.10 -6.68
N TRP A 306 -17.91 10.54 -7.25
CA TRP A 306 -19.17 10.69 -6.51
C TRP A 306 -19.83 9.36 -6.17
N THR A 307 -19.64 8.34 -7.00
CA THR A 307 -20.13 6.97 -6.73
C THR A 307 -19.43 6.35 -5.52
N VAL A 308 -18.10 6.49 -5.41
CA VAL A 308 -17.30 6.01 -4.28
C VAL A 308 -17.51 6.86 -3.03
N LEU A 309 -17.49 8.19 -3.17
CA LEU A 309 -17.71 9.14 -2.07
C LEU A 309 -19.09 8.92 -1.43
N LEU A 310 -20.14 8.71 -2.22
CA LEU A 310 -21.51 8.61 -1.74
C LEU A 310 -22.03 7.18 -1.60
N ASP A 311 -21.21 6.13 -1.75
CA ASP A 311 -21.63 4.71 -1.67
C ASP A 311 -22.88 4.43 -2.53
N ALA A 312 -22.83 4.88 -3.79
CA ALA A 312 -24.00 4.99 -4.65
C ALA A 312 -24.40 3.64 -5.28
N THR A 313 -25.66 3.26 -5.13
CA THR A 313 -26.19 2.02 -5.73
C THR A 313 -26.19 2.05 -7.26
N GLU A 314 -25.57 1.02 -7.84
CA GLU A 314 -25.40 0.77 -9.28
C GLU A 314 -26.69 0.96 -10.10
N LYS A 315 -27.83 0.48 -9.60
CA LYS A 315 -29.08 0.42 -10.37
C LYS A 315 -29.91 1.70 -10.39
N THR A 316 -29.65 2.65 -9.49
CA THR A 316 -30.51 3.85 -9.34
C THR A 316 -29.74 5.11 -9.01
N GLN A 317 -28.81 5.06 -8.06
CA GLN A 317 -28.09 6.24 -7.58
C GLN A 317 -26.93 6.62 -8.52
N ALA A 318 -26.13 5.66 -9.00
CA ALA A 318 -25.07 5.95 -9.97
C ALA A 318 -25.62 6.44 -11.33
N PRO A 319 -26.71 5.89 -11.92
CA PRO A 319 -27.35 6.45 -13.11
C PRO A 319 -27.98 7.83 -12.90
N PHE A 320 -28.40 8.16 -11.68
CA PHE A 320 -28.83 9.51 -11.32
C PHE A 320 -27.64 10.48 -11.31
N LEU A 321 -26.53 10.14 -10.65
CA LEU A 321 -25.29 10.93 -10.67
C LEU A 321 -24.75 11.11 -12.11
N ALA A 322 -24.80 10.05 -12.94
CA ALA A 322 -24.38 10.11 -14.33
C ALA A 322 -25.20 11.12 -15.16
N ARG A 323 -26.52 11.22 -14.92
CA ARG A 323 -27.36 12.26 -15.55
C ARG A 323 -27.02 13.67 -15.08
N VAL A 324 -26.60 13.85 -13.83
CA VAL A 324 -26.22 15.16 -13.28
C VAL A 324 -24.89 15.63 -13.87
N LEU A 325 -23.89 14.75 -13.90
CA LEU A 325 -22.51 15.09 -14.30
C LEU A 325 -22.35 15.21 -15.82
N ASN A 326 -23.06 14.40 -16.61
CA ASN A 326 -22.97 14.41 -18.08
C ASN A 326 -23.93 15.40 -18.77
N SER A 327 -24.65 16.24 -18.01
CA SER A 327 -25.67 17.15 -18.54
C SER A 327 -25.36 18.62 -18.22
N ASP A 328 -25.17 19.42 -19.26
CA ASP A 328 -24.94 20.86 -19.16
C ASP A 328 -26.23 21.66 -18.87
N TYR A 329 -27.36 20.98 -18.60
CA TYR A 329 -28.65 21.59 -18.26
C TYR A 329 -28.56 22.54 -17.04
N TRP A 330 -27.71 22.22 -16.06
CA TRP A 330 -27.50 23.07 -14.89
C TRP A 330 -26.38 24.10 -15.12
N ASP A 331 -25.30 23.74 -15.82
CA ASP A 331 -24.21 24.67 -16.16
C ASP A 331 -24.70 25.90 -16.93
N ARG A 332 -25.56 25.71 -17.92
CA ARG A 332 -26.18 26.80 -18.68
C ARG A 332 -27.01 27.77 -17.82
N ARG A 333 -27.49 27.32 -16.65
CA ARG A 333 -28.29 28.14 -15.71
C ARG A 333 -27.46 28.76 -14.61
N LEU A 334 -26.43 28.06 -14.14
CA LEU A 334 -25.46 28.62 -13.21
C LEU A 334 -24.70 29.81 -13.84
N ALA A 335 -24.64 29.86 -15.18
CA ALA A 335 -24.16 31.00 -15.96
C ALA A 335 -25.16 32.18 -16.11
N ASP A 336 -26.45 31.99 -15.81
CA ASP A 336 -27.49 33.03 -15.82
C ASP A 336 -28.36 32.95 -14.54
N PRO A 337 -28.02 33.71 -13.48
CA PRO A 337 -28.77 33.73 -12.24
C PRO A 337 -30.27 33.99 -12.41
N ALA A 338 -30.70 34.73 -13.42
CA ALA A 338 -32.12 35.01 -13.66
C ALA A 338 -32.88 33.79 -14.19
N ASP A 339 -32.28 32.98 -15.08
CA ASP A 339 -32.89 31.71 -15.52
C ASP A 339 -32.87 30.67 -14.40
N LEU A 340 -31.83 30.61 -13.57
CA LEU A 340 -31.81 29.69 -12.42
C LEU A 340 -32.85 30.07 -11.35
N LEU A 341 -32.99 31.36 -11.02
CA LEU A 341 -34.06 31.85 -10.14
C LEU A 341 -35.45 31.58 -10.73
N THR A 342 -35.63 31.75 -12.04
CA THR A 342 -36.87 31.41 -12.75
C THR A 342 -37.20 29.92 -12.62
N VAL A 343 -36.22 29.03 -12.83
CA VAL A 343 -36.42 27.57 -12.70
C VAL A 343 -36.65 27.14 -11.25
N LEU A 344 -35.99 27.76 -10.27
CA LEU A 344 -36.29 27.55 -8.84
C LEU A 344 -37.72 27.98 -8.51
N GLY A 345 -38.15 29.15 -9.02
CA GLY A 345 -39.53 29.62 -8.90
C GLY A 345 -40.55 28.69 -9.56
N ASP A 346 -40.26 28.15 -10.74
CA ASP A 346 -41.09 27.15 -11.43
C ASP A 346 -41.06 25.77 -10.75
N MET A 347 -39.99 25.41 -10.04
CA MET A 347 -39.98 24.23 -9.16
C MET A 347 -40.91 24.46 -7.96
N VAL A 348 -40.83 25.62 -7.32
CA VAL A 348 -41.71 26.03 -6.21
C VAL A 348 -43.18 26.07 -6.64
N LEU A 349 -43.48 26.62 -7.83
CA LEU A 349 -44.83 26.67 -8.39
C LEU A 349 -45.38 25.27 -8.69
N ARG A 350 -44.59 24.41 -9.34
CA ARG A 350 -44.99 23.02 -9.65
C ARG A 350 -45.21 22.19 -8.39
N ALA A 351 -44.36 22.34 -7.38
CA ALA A 351 -44.53 21.66 -6.09
C ALA A 351 -45.82 22.10 -5.39
N THR A 352 -46.06 23.41 -5.30
CA THR A 352 -47.23 23.96 -4.59
C THR A 352 -48.56 23.80 -5.32
N LYS A 353 -48.55 23.59 -6.64
CA LYS A 353 -49.73 23.22 -7.45
C LYS A 353 -49.90 21.71 -7.63
N SER A 354 -49.01 20.88 -7.10
CA SER A 354 -49.11 19.42 -7.23
C SER A 354 -50.22 18.84 -6.34
N SER A 355 -50.90 17.82 -6.86
CA SER A 355 -51.82 16.96 -6.10
C SER A 355 -51.18 15.64 -5.67
N ASP A 356 -49.88 15.44 -5.92
CA ASP A 356 -49.15 14.28 -5.40
C ASP A 356 -48.98 14.37 -3.88
N LYS A 357 -49.53 13.38 -3.18
CA LYS A 357 -49.44 13.23 -1.72
C LYS A 357 -48.01 13.03 -1.21
N SER A 358 -47.05 12.70 -2.07
CA SER A 358 -45.64 12.67 -1.68
C SER A 358 -45.04 14.07 -1.51
N ILE A 359 -45.51 15.07 -2.26
CA ILE A 359 -44.99 16.43 -2.22
C ILE A 359 -45.68 17.19 -1.08
N ASP A 360 -44.92 17.45 -0.02
CA ASP A 360 -45.37 18.14 1.18
C ASP A 360 -44.64 19.47 1.36
N ARG A 361 -45.05 20.24 2.39
CA ARG A 361 -44.38 21.50 2.74
C ARG A 361 -42.90 21.31 3.06
N GLN A 362 -42.51 20.21 3.72
CA GLN A 362 -41.12 20.00 4.09
C GLN A 362 -40.22 19.78 2.87
N THR A 363 -40.73 19.15 1.81
CA THR A 363 -40.02 19.01 0.53
C THR A 363 -39.66 20.37 -0.08
N LEU A 364 -40.55 21.36 0.02
CA LEU A 364 -40.31 22.73 -0.45
C LEU A 364 -39.30 23.48 0.43
N LEU A 365 -39.47 23.41 1.74
CA LEU A 365 -38.60 24.09 2.71
C LEU A 365 -37.16 23.54 2.66
N ASN A 366 -37.01 22.22 2.50
CA ASN A 366 -35.70 21.59 2.38
C ASN A 366 -35.00 21.99 1.08
N LEU A 367 -35.71 22.20 -0.04
CA LEU A 367 -35.10 22.74 -1.27
C LEU A 367 -34.50 24.14 -1.02
N LEU A 368 -35.26 25.05 -0.43
CA LEU A 368 -34.78 26.42 -0.19
C LEU A 368 -33.64 26.45 0.85
N ALA A 369 -33.74 25.66 1.92
CA ALA A 369 -32.68 25.51 2.93
C ALA A 369 -31.40 24.86 2.34
N GLU A 370 -31.52 23.96 1.37
CA GLU A 370 -30.37 23.39 0.66
C GLU A 370 -29.72 24.38 -0.31
N VAL A 371 -30.50 25.24 -0.99
CA VAL A 371 -29.95 26.39 -1.75
C VAL A 371 -29.18 27.32 -0.80
N GLN A 372 -29.76 27.67 0.35
CA GLN A 372 -29.12 28.48 1.38
C GLN A 372 -27.82 27.84 1.89
N THR A 373 -27.84 26.53 2.12
CA THR A 373 -26.66 25.75 2.58
C THR A 373 -25.55 25.71 1.53
N CYS A 374 -25.87 25.65 0.24
CA CYS A 374 -24.90 25.72 -0.85
C CYS A 374 -24.28 27.12 -1.03
N LEU A 375 -25.03 28.20 -0.74
CA LEU A 375 -24.52 29.58 -0.76
C LEU A 375 -23.69 29.92 0.49
N GLY A 376 -23.95 29.24 1.61
CA GLY A 376 -23.17 29.37 2.84
C GLY A 376 -23.16 30.83 3.36
N PRO A 377 -22.00 31.40 3.72
CA PRO A 377 -21.89 32.80 4.14
C PRO A 377 -22.35 33.84 3.10
N SER A 378 -22.49 33.44 1.83
CA SER A 378 -22.94 34.32 0.74
C SER A 378 -24.46 34.26 0.51
N ALA A 379 -25.21 33.52 1.34
CA ALA A 379 -26.67 33.48 1.25
C ALA A 379 -27.29 34.84 1.66
N PRO A 380 -28.18 35.44 0.86
CA PRO A 380 -28.87 36.68 1.23
C PRO A 380 -29.85 36.44 2.39
N GLN A 381 -30.04 37.46 3.25
CA GLN A 381 -30.98 37.39 4.37
C GLN A 381 -32.42 37.20 3.87
N GLU A 382 -32.74 37.78 2.72
CA GLU A 382 -34.02 37.69 2.03
C GLU A 382 -34.43 36.23 1.73
N LEU A 383 -33.46 35.32 1.53
CA LEU A 383 -33.75 33.89 1.38
C LEU A 383 -34.13 33.24 2.72
N ALA A 384 -33.50 33.63 3.83
CA ALA A 384 -33.87 33.18 5.16
C ALA A 384 -35.26 33.69 5.56
N ASP A 385 -35.54 34.96 5.29
CA ASP A 385 -36.83 35.60 5.56
C ASP A 385 -37.95 34.94 4.73
N LEU A 386 -37.70 34.60 3.46
CA LEU A 386 -38.64 33.85 2.62
C LEU A 386 -38.90 32.43 3.15
N ILE A 387 -37.86 31.75 3.65
CA ILE A 387 -37.99 30.43 4.28
C ILE A 387 -38.87 30.51 5.53
N ASP A 388 -38.71 31.52 6.39
CA ASP A 388 -39.57 31.72 7.56
C ASP A 388 -41.01 32.10 7.17
N GLU A 389 -41.19 32.96 6.17
CA GLU A 389 -42.51 33.30 5.66
C GLU A 389 -43.25 32.05 5.12
N PHE A 390 -42.54 31.15 4.42
CA PHE A 390 -43.08 29.88 3.95
C PHE A 390 -43.33 28.88 5.11
N GLN A 391 -42.50 28.87 6.16
CA GLN A 391 -42.76 28.07 7.36
C GLN A 391 -44.00 28.55 8.13
N THR A 392 -44.24 29.85 8.14
CA THR A 392 -45.35 30.49 8.87
C THR A 392 -46.66 30.42 8.09
N ASN A 393 -46.67 30.80 6.80
CA ASN A 393 -47.89 31.07 6.04
C ASN A 393 -48.28 29.99 5.04
N LEU A 394 -47.34 29.20 4.52
CA LEU A 394 -47.68 28.11 3.60
C LEU A 394 -48.07 26.88 4.41
N HIS A 395 -49.19 26.26 4.03
CA HIS A 395 -49.73 25.06 4.67
C HIS A 395 -50.15 24.03 3.62
N TYR A 396 -50.31 22.77 4.04
CA TYR A 396 -50.75 21.68 3.17
C TYR A 396 -51.91 20.91 3.81
N ASN A 397 -53.02 20.77 3.08
CA ASN A 397 -54.19 20.01 3.52
C ASN A 397 -54.16 18.61 2.89
N ALA A 398 -53.75 17.61 3.67
CA ALA A 398 -53.63 16.22 3.22
C ALA A 398 -54.97 15.56 2.80
N THR A 399 -56.11 16.10 3.26
CA THR A 399 -57.45 15.63 2.86
C THR A 399 -57.85 16.19 1.50
N MET A 400 -57.53 17.46 1.23
CA MET A 400 -57.82 18.14 -0.04
C MET A 400 -56.72 17.95 -1.10
N THR A 401 -55.57 17.40 -0.72
CA THR A 401 -54.36 17.29 -1.57
C THR A 401 -54.00 18.60 -2.25
N LYS A 402 -54.04 19.69 -1.48
CA LYS A 402 -53.74 21.05 -1.92
C LYS A 402 -52.95 21.79 -0.86
N PHE A 403 -52.04 22.65 -1.32
CA PHE A 403 -51.48 23.71 -0.49
C PHE A 403 -52.49 24.83 -0.28
N PHE A 404 -52.29 25.64 0.75
CA PHE A 404 -52.98 26.91 0.96
C PHE A 404 -52.05 27.91 1.66
N TRP A 405 -52.36 29.20 1.53
CA TRP A 405 -51.57 30.29 2.10
C TRP A 405 -52.41 31.11 3.08
N GLY A 406 -51.86 31.39 4.26
CA GLY A 406 -52.51 32.13 5.34
C GLY A 406 -53.48 31.30 6.19
N GLU A 407 -54.16 31.96 7.11
CA GLU A 407 -55.09 31.32 8.04
C GLU A 407 -56.24 30.59 7.34
N TRP A 408 -56.71 29.48 7.94
CA TRP A 408 -57.92 28.75 7.52
C TRP A 408 -59.20 29.61 7.47
N SER A 409 -59.21 30.76 8.15
CA SER A 409 -60.28 31.76 8.16
C SER A 409 -60.43 32.52 6.83
N ASN A 410 -59.32 32.71 6.10
CA ASN A 410 -59.21 33.54 4.89
C ASN A 410 -58.03 33.05 4.02
N TYR A 411 -58.02 31.75 3.71
CA TYR A 411 -56.91 31.14 2.98
C TYR A 411 -56.98 31.45 1.49
N ILE A 412 -55.79 31.53 0.88
CA ILE A 412 -55.61 31.59 -0.57
C ILE A 412 -55.21 30.18 -1.04
N ASP A 413 -55.70 29.74 -2.20
CA ASP A 413 -55.46 28.40 -2.75
C ASP A 413 -54.67 28.45 -4.08
N PRO A 414 -54.19 27.29 -4.62
CA PRO A 414 -53.29 27.28 -5.77
C PRO A 414 -53.95 27.63 -7.12
N ASP A 415 -55.28 27.77 -7.15
CA ASP A 415 -56.05 28.21 -8.32
C ASP A 415 -56.33 29.73 -8.27
N HIS A 416 -56.05 30.39 -7.14
CA HIS A 416 -56.22 31.84 -6.99
C HIS A 416 -55.19 32.64 -7.81
N SER A 417 -55.62 33.79 -8.35
CA SER A 417 -54.82 34.63 -9.26
C SER A 417 -53.52 35.18 -8.65
N THR A 418 -53.44 35.29 -7.33
CA THR A 418 -52.24 35.76 -6.62
C THR A 418 -51.26 34.65 -6.22
N TRP A 419 -51.56 33.36 -6.48
CA TRP A 419 -50.72 32.27 -5.99
C TRP A 419 -49.27 32.34 -6.49
N GLU A 420 -49.07 32.70 -7.76
CA GLU A 420 -47.73 32.85 -8.36
C GLU A 420 -46.93 33.97 -7.67
N SER A 421 -47.58 35.11 -7.40
CA SER A 421 -47.00 36.24 -6.64
C SER A 421 -46.72 35.96 -5.16
N LEU A 422 -47.35 34.93 -4.58
CA LEU A 422 -47.09 34.49 -3.20
C LEU A 422 -46.02 33.40 -3.11
N THR A 423 -45.65 32.77 -4.22
CA THR A 423 -44.78 31.58 -4.26
C THR A 423 -43.58 31.78 -5.18
N LYS A 424 -43.78 31.73 -6.49
CA LYS A 424 -42.73 31.85 -7.51
C LYS A 424 -42.10 33.23 -7.55
N ASP A 425 -42.89 34.30 -7.65
CA ASP A 425 -42.32 35.63 -7.95
C ASP A 425 -41.41 36.11 -6.82
N LYS A 426 -41.69 35.70 -5.57
CA LYS A 426 -40.81 35.94 -4.41
C LYS A 426 -39.46 35.25 -4.53
N VAL A 427 -39.42 34.03 -5.05
CA VAL A 427 -38.17 33.29 -5.31
C VAL A 427 -37.41 33.94 -6.46
N VAL A 428 -38.12 34.37 -7.51
CA VAL A 428 -37.51 35.07 -8.67
C VAL A 428 -36.94 36.45 -8.28
N ALA A 429 -37.50 37.10 -7.26
CA ALA A 429 -37.04 38.38 -6.75
C ALA A 429 -35.84 38.31 -5.77
N LEU A 430 -35.32 37.12 -5.44
CA LEU A 430 -34.22 36.98 -4.49
C LEU A 430 -32.88 37.50 -5.06
N PRO A 431 -32.10 38.30 -4.30
CA PRO A 431 -30.81 38.83 -4.75
C PRO A 431 -29.68 37.80 -4.56
N ILE A 432 -29.80 36.62 -5.19
CA ILE A 432 -28.81 35.54 -5.09
C ILE A 432 -27.74 35.67 -6.17
N ASP A 433 -26.47 35.68 -5.76
CA ASP A 433 -25.32 35.46 -6.64
C ASP A 433 -24.82 34.01 -6.53
N PHE A 434 -25.07 33.20 -7.55
CA PHE A 434 -24.60 31.81 -7.62
C PHE A 434 -23.10 31.68 -7.97
N SER A 435 -22.44 32.76 -8.41
CA SER A 435 -21.00 32.74 -8.72
C SER A 435 -20.12 32.63 -7.46
N ALA A 436 -20.70 32.86 -6.28
CA ALA A 436 -20.06 32.67 -4.99
C ALA A 436 -19.91 31.20 -4.56
N ILE A 437 -20.48 30.23 -5.29
CA ILE A 437 -20.37 28.80 -4.98
C ILE A 437 -19.01 28.25 -5.43
N GLU A 438 -18.26 27.60 -4.51
CA GLU A 438 -16.91 27.10 -4.77
C GLU A 438 -16.89 26.08 -5.94
N PRO A 439 -16.07 26.30 -6.99
CA PRO A 439 -15.91 25.34 -8.09
C PRO A 439 -15.50 23.94 -7.63
N GLY A 440 -15.85 22.93 -8.44
CA GLY A 440 -15.65 21.54 -8.06
C GLY A 440 -16.68 21.05 -7.04
N ILE A 441 -16.27 20.87 -5.78
CA ILE A 441 -17.02 20.06 -4.80
C ILE A 441 -18.40 20.67 -4.47
N ASP A 442 -18.50 21.97 -4.16
CA ASP A 442 -19.79 22.60 -3.83
C ASP A 442 -20.67 22.77 -5.07
N LEU A 443 -20.08 23.18 -6.19
CA LEU A 443 -20.79 23.33 -7.46
C LEU A 443 -21.47 22.01 -7.87
N ILE A 444 -20.78 20.87 -7.72
CA ILE A 444 -21.35 19.55 -8.01
C ILE A 444 -22.37 19.13 -6.95
N ARG A 445 -22.11 19.37 -5.64
CA ARG A 445 -23.11 19.20 -4.56
C ARG A 445 -24.42 19.90 -4.93
N PHE A 446 -24.33 21.14 -5.40
CA PHE A 446 -25.47 21.96 -5.77
C PHE A 446 -26.23 21.37 -6.97
N LYS A 447 -25.54 20.98 -8.06
CA LYS A 447 -26.17 20.29 -9.20
C LYS A 447 -26.90 19.00 -8.79
N ILE A 448 -26.31 18.20 -7.89
CA ILE A 448 -26.90 16.96 -7.36
C ILE A 448 -28.20 17.27 -6.59
N VAL A 449 -28.18 18.29 -5.72
CA VAL A 449 -29.35 18.78 -4.97
C VAL A 449 -30.46 19.27 -5.91
N LEU A 450 -30.12 20.13 -6.87
CA LEU A 450 -31.07 20.71 -7.82
C LEU A 450 -31.77 19.64 -8.66
N GLN A 451 -31.02 18.66 -9.19
CA GLN A 451 -31.61 17.55 -9.93
C GLN A 451 -32.51 16.68 -9.06
N TYR A 452 -32.12 16.39 -7.81
CA TYR A 452 -32.90 15.57 -6.88
C TYR A 452 -34.28 16.19 -6.61
N TYR A 453 -34.33 17.48 -6.29
CA TYR A 453 -35.61 18.16 -6.07
C TYR A 453 -36.40 18.33 -7.36
N ASN A 454 -35.77 18.63 -8.50
CA ASN A 454 -36.50 18.71 -9.77
C ASN A 454 -37.09 17.36 -10.19
N ASP A 455 -36.39 16.24 -9.96
CA ASP A 455 -36.91 14.89 -10.23
C ASP A 455 -38.09 14.55 -9.30
N ILE A 456 -38.01 14.85 -7.99
CA ILE A 456 -39.13 14.63 -7.05
C ILE A 456 -40.34 15.50 -7.42
N ILE A 457 -40.14 16.79 -7.65
CA ILE A 457 -41.21 17.74 -7.97
C ILE A 457 -41.87 17.42 -9.32
N SER A 458 -41.13 16.82 -10.25
CA SER A 458 -41.67 16.35 -11.53
C SER A 458 -42.33 14.96 -11.45
N GLY A 459 -42.45 14.36 -10.26
CA GLY A 459 -43.15 13.10 -10.04
C GLY A 459 -42.37 11.83 -10.40
N PHE A 460 -41.04 11.88 -10.52
CA PHE A 460 -40.25 10.68 -10.79
C PHE A 460 -40.21 9.74 -9.56
N SER A 461 -40.65 8.49 -9.74
CA SER A 461 -40.96 7.53 -8.67
C SER A 461 -39.78 6.96 -7.87
N ASN A 462 -38.62 7.63 -7.85
CA ASN A 462 -37.36 7.13 -7.29
C ASN A 462 -36.98 7.75 -5.94
N ARG A 463 -37.86 8.55 -5.31
CA ARG A 463 -37.57 9.27 -4.06
C ARG A 463 -37.02 8.37 -2.95
N GLU A 464 -37.59 7.19 -2.73
CA GLU A 464 -37.15 6.25 -1.69
C GLU A 464 -35.72 5.74 -1.94
N HIS A 465 -35.33 5.63 -3.21
CA HIS A 465 -33.99 5.19 -3.61
C HIS A 465 -32.97 6.34 -3.62
N LEU A 466 -33.39 7.58 -3.85
CA LEU A 466 -32.48 8.74 -3.90
C LEU A 466 -32.31 9.46 -2.56
N SER A 467 -33.33 9.46 -1.67
CA SER A 467 -33.22 10.09 -0.34
C SER A 467 -32.01 9.62 0.48
N PRO A 468 -31.61 8.33 0.48
CA PRO A 468 -30.40 7.87 1.18
C PRO A 468 -29.09 8.42 0.57
N LEU A 469 -29.07 8.75 -0.72
CA LEU A 469 -27.91 9.35 -1.38
C LEU A 469 -27.68 10.78 -0.88
N ILE A 470 -28.76 11.57 -0.79
CA ILE A 470 -28.70 12.97 -0.32
C ILE A 470 -28.30 13.04 1.15
N LYS A 471 -28.80 12.15 2.02
CA LYS A 471 -28.33 12.04 3.42
C LYS A 471 -26.84 11.71 3.55
N ARG A 472 -26.25 11.02 2.56
CA ARG A 472 -24.81 10.77 2.49
C ARG A 472 -24.05 11.94 1.86
N LEU A 473 -24.67 12.73 0.98
CA LEU A 473 -24.13 14.00 0.48
C LEU A 473 -24.02 15.03 1.61
N GLU A 474 -25.12 15.25 2.36
CA GLU A 474 -25.21 16.08 3.57
C GLU A 474 -24.07 15.78 4.56
N THR A 475 -23.80 14.50 4.81
CA THR A 475 -22.84 14.08 5.85
C THR A 475 -21.41 13.90 5.38
N ARG A 476 -21.16 13.51 4.11
CA ARG A 476 -19.80 13.24 3.60
C ARG A 476 -19.15 14.41 2.85
N VAL A 477 -19.91 15.37 2.32
CA VAL A 477 -19.31 16.55 1.68
C VAL A 477 -18.57 17.46 2.68
N PRO A 478 -19.09 17.72 3.90
CA PRO A 478 -18.33 18.47 4.91
C PRO A 478 -16.99 17.82 5.29
N ASP A 479 -16.92 16.49 5.28
CA ASP A 479 -15.66 15.75 5.49
C ASP A 479 -14.72 15.89 4.28
N ILE A 480 -15.20 15.64 3.05
CA ILE A 480 -14.32 15.59 1.87
C ILE A 480 -13.67 16.95 1.58
N LYS A 481 -14.35 18.06 1.87
CA LYS A 481 -13.81 19.42 1.77
C LYS A 481 -12.64 19.73 2.71
N LYS A 482 -12.53 19.00 3.83
CA LYS A 482 -11.38 19.10 4.77
C LYS A 482 -10.17 18.29 4.30
N LEU A 483 -10.34 17.44 3.29
CA LEU A 483 -9.36 16.44 2.88
C LEU A 483 -8.85 16.64 1.45
N ILE A 484 -9.69 17.17 0.56
CA ILE A 484 -9.42 17.37 -0.87
C ILE A 484 -9.65 18.85 -1.23
N THR A 485 -8.85 19.36 -2.15
CA THR A 485 -9.10 20.63 -2.85
C THR A 485 -9.11 20.38 -4.36
N ALA A 486 -9.99 21.06 -5.09
CA ALA A 486 -9.93 21.09 -6.55
C ALA A 486 -8.82 22.08 -6.96
N ASP A 487 -7.78 21.59 -7.64
CA ASP A 487 -6.64 22.38 -8.09
C ASP A 487 -6.05 21.77 -9.37
N ASP A 488 -6.16 22.51 -10.47
CA ASP A 488 -5.63 22.12 -11.79
C ASP A 488 -4.19 22.65 -12.04
N VAL A 489 -3.61 23.36 -11.06
CA VAL A 489 -2.27 23.98 -11.13
C VAL A 489 -1.26 23.23 -10.27
N GLN A 490 -1.66 22.74 -9.09
CA GLN A 490 -0.76 22.03 -8.17
C GLN A 490 -0.48 20.61 -8.63
N ALA A 491 0.67 20.42 -9.28
CA ALA A 491 1.21 19.11 -9.61
C ALA A 491 1.83 18.40 -8.38
N TYR A 492 1.88 17.07 -8.45
CA TYR A 492 2.65 16.22 -7.54
C TYR A 492 4.13 16.19 -7.96
N ASP A 493 4.82 17.32 -7.76
CA ASP A 493 6.19 17.57 -8.25
C ASP A 493 7.29 16.87 -7.44
N GLU A 494 7.05 16.58 -6.15
CA GLU A 494 7.95 15.76 -5.34
C GLU A 494 7.79 14.26 -5.70
N PRO A 495 8.88 13.50 -5.91
CA PRO A 495 8.78 12.10 -6.35
C PRO A 495 8.11 11.16 -5.34
N LEU A 496 8.16 11.48 -4.04
CA LEU A 496 7.42 10.77 -2.99
C LEU A 496 6.30 11.65 -2.44
N ILE A 497 5.07 11.17 -2.51
CA ILE A 497 3.89 11.76 -1.88
C ILE A 497 3.45 10.85 -0.73
N VAL A 498 3.42 11.35 0.51
CA VAL A 498 2.91 10.63 1.68
C VAL A 498 1.56 11.23 2.07
N VAL A 499 0.50 10.42 2.03
CA VAL A 499 -0.85 10.80 2.44
C VAL A 499 -1.20 10.08 3.74
N SER A 500 -1.14 10.80 4.85
CA SER A 500 -1.45 10.24 6.16
C SER A 500 -2.91 10.43 6.53
N LEU A 501 -3.54 9.34 6.98
CA LEU A 501 -4.94 9.24 7.35
C LEU A 501 -5.12 9.06 8.87
N ARG A 502 -4.05 9.26 9.65
CA ARG A 502 -4.04 9.09 11.10
C ARG A 502 -5.21 9.82 11.78
N ASP A 503 -5.43 11.07 11.40
CA ASP A 503 -6.44 11.97 11.98
C ASP A 503 -7.71 12.12 11.12
N VAL A 504 -7.95 11.17 10.20
CA VAL A 504 -9.11 11.07 9.31
C VAL A 504 -10.13 10.05 9.87
N ASN A 505 -11.43 10.34 9.74
CA ASN A 505 -12.49 9.45 10.22
C ASN A 505 -12.60 8.12 9.42
N LEU A 506 -13.29 7.13 10.00
CA LEU A 506 -13.37 5.77 9.46
C LEU A 506 -13.97 5.68 8.05
N SER A 507 -14.91 6.55 7.68
CA SER A 507 -15.51 6.54 6.34
C SER A 507 -14.54 7.08 5.29
N MET A 508 -13.86 8.19 5.59
CA MET A 508 -12.90 8.80 4.68
C MET A 508 -11.57 8.07 4.60
N ARG A 509 -11.17 7.34 5.66
CA ARG A 509 -10.02 6.43 5.67
C ARG A 509 -10.03 5.39 4.55
N LYS A 510 -11.21 5.02 4.04
CA LYS A 510 -11.37 4.12 2.89
C LYS A 510 -11.61 4.85 1.56
N VAL A 511 -12.35 5.96 1.59
CA VAL A 511 -12.67 6.75 0.40
C VAL A 511 -11.42 7.44 -0.19
N ILE A 512 -10.59 8.12 0.63
CA ILE A 512 -9.43 8.87 0.13
C ILE A 512 -8.45 7.98 -0.66
N PRO A 513 -8.00 6.80 -0.16
CA PRO A 513 -7.12 5.92 -0.92
C PRO A 513 -7.74 5.41 -2.22
N MET A 514 -9.03 5.06 -2.20
CA MET A 514 -9.74 4.59 -3.40
C MET A 514 -9.75 5.65 -4.50
N LEU A 515 -10.08 6.89 -4.15
CA LEU A 515 -10.13 8.01 -5.08
C LEU A 515 -8.74 8.32 -5.65
N LEU A 516 -7.72 8.44 -4.79
CA LEU A 516 -6.37 8.79 -5.22
C LEU A 516 -5.71 7.68 -6.06
N CYS A 517 -5.75 6.43 -5.60
CA CYS A 517 -5.14 5.31 -6.31
C CYS A 517 -5.79 5.07 -7.67
N LYS A 518 -7.13 5.20 -7.77
CA LYS A 518 -7.83 5.13 -9.04
C LYS A 518 -7.46 6.29 -9.96
N HIS A 519 -7.56 7.53 -9.48
CA HIS A 519 -7.28 8.71 -10.29
C HIS A 519 -5.87 8.65 -10.91
N LEU A 520 -4.85 8.31 -10.13
CA LEU A 520 -3.47 8.20 -10.62
C LEU A 520 -3.30 7.04 -11.61
N TYR A 521 -3.99 5.92 -11.42
CA TYR A 521 -3.97 4.79 -12.35
C TYR A 521 -4.63 5.14 -13.69
N ASP A 522 -5.84 5.73 -13.67
CA ASP A 522 -6.54 6.12 -14.89
C ASP A 522 -5.79 7.25 -15.63
N GLN A 523 -5.36 8.29 -14.91
CA GLN A 523 -4.54 9.38 -15.47
C GLN A 523 -3.28 8.84 -16.14
N LYS A 524 -2.62 7.86 -15.53
CA LYS A 524 -1.43 7.20 -16.08
C LYS A 524 -1.73 6.40 -17.34
N LYS A 525 -2.83 5.64 -17.34
CA LYS A 525 -3.32 4.82 -18.45
C LYS A 525 -3.72 5.65 -19.67
N GLU A 526 -4.21 6.88 -19.45
CA GLU A 526 -4.60 7.83 -20.49
C GLU A 526 -3.42 8.68 -21.01
N ASN A 527 -2.60 9.24 -20.12
CA ASN A 527 -1.67 10.34 -20.46
C ASN A 527 -0.21 9.90 -20.70
N ASP A 528 0.15 8.65 -20.42
CA ASP A 528 1.48 8.10 -20.73
C ASP A 528 1.41 6.72 -21.42
N PRO A 529 0.83 6.64 -22.64
CA PRO A 529 0.71 5.40 -23.40
C PRO A 529 2.06 4.84 -23.89
N THR A 530 3.16 5.56 -23.68
CA THR A 530 4.54 5.12 -23.98
C THR A 530 5.29 4.59 -22.76
N ASN A 531 4.70 4.63 -21.56
CA ASN A 531 5.32 4.27 -20.28
C ASN A 531 6.65 5.00 -20.02
N ALA A 532 6.74 6.27 -20.39
CA ALA A 532 7.93 7.10 -20.16
C ALA A 532 8.18 7.43 -18.68
N ARG A 533 7.14 7.33 -17.84
CA ARG A 533 7.16 7.48 -16.38
C ARG A 533 6.89 6.15 -15.67
N TYR A 534 7.09 6.15 -14.36
CA TYR A 534 6.89 5.06 -13.42
C TYR A 534 6.00 5.54 -12.27
N LEU A 535 5.05 4.71 -11.83
CA LEU A 535 4.18 4.97 -10.68
C LEU A 535 4.21 3.76 -9.72
N ASN A 536 4.50 3.97 -8.44
CA ASN A 536 4.26 2.97 -7.39
C ASN A 536 3.22 3.47 -6.40
N LEU A 537 2.13 2.72 -6.28
CA LEU A 537 1.12 2.92 -5.25
C LEU A 537 1.52 2.07 -4.03
N ILE A 538 1.87 2.73 -2.93
CA ILE A 538 2.33 2.08 -1.70
C ILE A 538 1.20 2.20 -0.68
N ILE A 539 0.77 1.07 -0.12
CA ILE A 539 -0.34 1.02 0.83
C ILE A 539 0.13 0.26 2.06
N ASP A 540 0.30 0.97 3.18
CA ASP A 540 0.48 0.32 4.48
C ASP A 540 -0.87 -0.04 5.10
N GLU A 541 -0.85 -1.05 5.97
CA GLU A 541 -2.00 -1.76 6.51
C GLU A 541 -3.16 -1.96 5.51
N ALA A 542 -2.79 -2.46 4.32
CA ALA A 542 -3.65 -2.58 3.14
C ALA A 542 -4.95 -3.37 3.35
N HIS A 543 -5.06 -4.19 4.41
CA HIS A 543 -6.34 -4.81 4.80
C HIS A 543 -7.45 -3.77 5.06
N ASN A 544 -7.12 -2.52 5.42
CA ASN A 544 -8.09 -1.42 5.52
C ASN A 544 -8.82 -1.13 4.20
N ILE A 545 -8.17 -1.33 3.05
CA ILE A 545 -8.72 -1.03 1.71
C ILE A 545 -9.04 -2.31 0.94
N LEU A 546 -8.34 -3.42 1.19
CA LEU A 546 -8.45 -4.64 0.39
C LEU A 546 -9.21 -5.78 1.09
N SER A 547 -9.78 -5.53 2.28
CA SER A 547 -10.54 -6.54 3.01
C SER A 547 -11.85 -6.94 2.32
N LEU A 548 -12.05 -8.25 2.18
CA LEU A 548 -13.29 -8.92 1.74
C LEU A 548 -14.42 -8.80 2.78
N GLU A 549 -14.09 -8.80 4.07
CA GLU A 549 -15.06 -8.91 5.18
C GLU A 549 -15.56 -7.53 5.67
N SER A 550 -16.35 -6.86 4.83
CA SER A 550 -16.91 -5.53 5.11
C SER A 550 -18.42 -5.54 5.42
N SER A 551 -18.80 -5.94 6.64
CA SER A 551 -20.20 -6.01 7.11
C SER A 551 -20.95 -4.67 7.28
N ARG A 552 -20.36 -3.56 6.83
CA ARG A 552 -20.85 -2.18 7.03
C ARG A 552 -20.91 -1.34 5.74
N GLU A 553 -20.63 -1.96 4.60
CA GLU A 553 -20.49 -1.32 3.28
C GLU A 553 -21.36 -2.05 2.26
N SER A 554 -21.77 -1.37 1.17
CA SER A 554 -22.55 -2.01 0.12
C SER A 554 -21.71 -3.04 -0.65
N GLU A 555 -22.37 -4.10 -1.15
CA GLU A 555 -21.69 -5.12 -1.96
C GLU A 555 -21.10 -4.52 -3.23
N ALA A 556 -21.86 -3.66 -3.92
CA ALA A 556 -21.38 -2.95 -5.11
C ALA A 556 -20.12 -2.11 -4.83
N TRP A 557 -20.03 -1.42 -3.68
CA TRP A 557 -18.84 -0.65 -3.31
C TRP A 557 -17.66 -1.56 -2.92
N ARG A 558 -17.90 -2.68 -2.23
CA ARG A 558 -16.88 -3.71 -1.94
C ARG A 558 -16.32 -4.28 -3.24
N ASP A 559 -17.18 -4.66 -4.16
CA ASP A 559 -16.81 -5.39 -5.37
C ASP A 559 -16.06 -4.46 -6.34
N TYR A 560 -16.57 -3.26 -6.60
CA TYR A 560 -15.90 -2.21 -7.37
C TYR A 560 -14.48 -1.86 -6.84
N ARG A 561 -14.32 -1.79 -5.51
CA ARG A 561 -13.05 -1.55 -4.82
C ARG A 561 -12.04 -2.66 -5.08
N LEU A 562 -12.49 -3.91 -5.03
CA LEU A 562 -11.65 -5.08 -5.28
C LEU A 562 -11.32 -5.21 -6.77
N GLU A 563 -12.29 -4.99 -7.66
CA GLU A 563 -12.08 -4.95 -9.11
C GLU A 563 -11.04 -3.90 -9.52
N THR A 564 -11.11 -2.69 -8.96
CA THR A 564 -10.12 -1.61 -9.22
C THR A 564 -8.70 -2.06 -8.89
N PHE A 565 -8.47 -2.62 -7.70
CA PHE A 565 -7.13 -3.07 -7.31
C PHE A 565 -6.71 -4.38 -8.00
N GLU A 566 -7.65 -5.27 -8.31
CA GLU A 566 -7.36 -6.45 -9.12
C GLU A 566 -6.99 -6.08 -10.56
N GLU A 567 -7.58 -5.03 -11.15
CA GLU A 567 -7.12 -4.50 -12.44
C GLU A 567 -5.68 -3.96 -12.30
N ILE A 568 -5.39 -3.12 -11.30
CA ILE A 568 -4.06 -2.55 -11.06
C ILE A 568 -2.96 -3.63 -10.96
N VAL A 569 -3.22 -4.79 -10.36
CA VAL A 569 -2.21 -5.86 -10.23
C VAL A 569 -2.18 -6.82 -11.44
N LYS A 570 -3.29 -6.98 -12.18
CA LYS A 570 -3.33 -7.80 -13.42
C LYS A 570 -2.80 -7.04 -14.65
N GLU A 571 -3.02 -5.73 -14.70
CA GLU A 571 -2.79 -4.88 -15.87
C GLU A 571 -1.72 -3.81 -15.65
N GLY A 572 -1.55 -3.27 -14.42
CA GLY A 572 -0.75 -2.08 -14.15
C GLY A 572 0.70 -2.14 -14.62
N ARG A 573 1.33 -3.32 -14.56
CA ARG A 573 2.68 -3.55 -15.09
C ARG A 573 2.81 -3.28 -16.60
N LYS A 574 1.72 -3.39 -17.38
CA LYS A 574 1.67 -2.98 -18.80
C LYS A 574 1.72 -1.47 -19.00
N PHE A 575 1.34 -0.71 -17.96
CA PHE A 575 1.24 0.74 -17.92
C PHE A 575 2.31 1.38 -17.02
N GLY A 576 3.35 0.65 -16.62
CA GLY A 576 4.38 1.16 -15.69
C GLY A 576 3.84 1.51 -14.28
N VAL A 577 2.72 0.90 -13.88
CA VAL A 577 2.12 1.04 -12.55
C VAL A 577 2.38 -0.20 -11.71
N PHE A 578 2.91 0.03 -10.51
CA PHE A 578 3.30 -0.99 -9.54
C PHE A 578 2.58 -0.76 -8.21
N LEU A 579 2.45 -1.82 -7.42
CA LEU A 579 1.69 -1.81 -6.17
C LEU A 579 2.52 -2.46 -5.07
N THR A 580 2.69 -1.77 -3.95
CA THR A 580 3.36 -2.28 -2.75
C THR A 580 2.35 -2.35 -1.62
N LEU A 581 2.09 -3.56 -1.11
CA LEU A 581 1.10 -3.81 -0.06
C LEU A 581 1.77 -4.29 1.21
N ALA A 582 1.74 -3.47 2.26
CA ALA A 582 2.08 -3.92 3.62
C ALA A 582 0.80 -4.23 4.41
N SER A 583 0.74 -5.36 5.11
CA SER A 583 -0.43 -5.73 5.93
C SER A 583 -0.10 -6.73 7.04
N GLN A 584 -0.68 -6.51 8.23
CA GLN A 584 -0.66 -7.49 9.32
C GLN A 584 -1.72 -8.60 9.20
N ARG A 585 -2.59 -8.54 8.19
CA ARG A 585 -3.62 -9.54 7.90
C ARG A 585 -3.67 -9.88 6.41
N PRO A 586 -2.84 -10.81 5.91
CA PRO A 586 -2.99 -11.35 4.57
C PRO A 586 -4.29 -12.14 4.37
N HIS A 587 -4.89 -12.76 5.40
CA HIS A 587 -6.16 -13.49 5.26
C HIS A 587 -7.31 -12.61 4.74
N ASP A 588 -7.41 -11.38 5.25
CA ASP A 588 -8.54 -10.49 4.95
C ASP A 588 -8.52 -10.00 3.48
N ILE A 589 -7.34 -10.02 2.82
CA ILE A 589 -7.10 -9.47 1.47
C ILE A 589 -7.51 -10.47 0.38
N SER A 590 -8.07 -9.98 -0.74
CA SER A 590 -8.40 -10.83 -1.92
C SER A 590 -7.23 -11.77 -2.31
N PRO A 591 -7.43 -13.10 -2.32
CA PRO A 591 -6.42 -14.05 -2.79
C PRO A 591 -5.96 -13.81 -4.23
N THR A 592 -6.81 -13.21 -5.08
CA THR A 592 -6.41 -12.81 -6.44
C THR A 592 -5.34 -11.72 -6.40
N ILE A 593 -5.45 -10.75 -5.48
CA ILE A 593 -4.44 -9.70 -5.32
C ILE A 593 -3.14 -10.30 -4.82
N ILE A 594 -3.19 -11.12 -3.75
CA ILE A 594 -1.99 -11.71 -3.14
C ILE A 594 -1.24 -12.58 -4.15
N SER A 595 -1.94 -13.46 -4.89
CA SER A 595 -1.34 -14.40 -5.85
C SER A 595 -0.77 -13.74 -7.12
N GLN A 596 -1.03 -12.45 -7.36
CA GLN A 596 -0.40 -11.68 -8.44
C GLN A 596 0.77 -10.81 -7.95
N LEU A 597 1.07 -10.82 -6.64
CA LEU A 597 2.31 -10.22 -6.13
C LEU A 597 3.53 -11.05 -6.58
N HIS A 598 4.59 -10.35 -6.96
CA HIS A 598 5.79 -10.93 -7.57
C HIS A 598 6.90 -11.15 -6.55
N ASN A 599 6.95 -10.34 -5.49
CA ASN A 599 7.94 -10.40 -4.41
C ASN A 599 7.28 -10.26 -3.04
N TYR A 600 7.78 -11.02 -2.06
CA TYR A 600 7.18 -11.18 -0.74
C TYR A 600 8.23 -11.08 0.36
N PHE A 601 8.00 -10.17 1.32
CA PHE A 601 8.76 -10.03 2.55
C PHE A 601 7.89 -10.53 3.71
N LEU A 602 8.07 -11.80 4.07
CA LEU A 602 7.24 -12.52 5.03
C LEU A 602 7.89 -12.48 6.42
N HIS A 603 7.49 -11.51 7.25
CA HIS A 603 7.84 -11.45 8.66
C HIS A 603 7.00 -12.45 9.48
N ARG A 604 7.22 -12.47 10.81
CA ARG A 604 6.51 -13.37 11.73
C ARG A 604 4.99 -13.27 11.60
N LEU A 605 4.37 -14.38 11.17
CA LEU A 605 2.93 -14.59 11.11
C LEU A 605 2.53 -15.67 12.12
N VAL A 606 1.61 -15.35 13.04
CA VAL A 606 1.21 -16.26 14.14
C VAL A 606 -0.19 -16.83 13.97
N ASN A 607 -1.07 -16.16 13.21
CA ASN A 607 -2.41 -16.63 12.93
C ASN A 607 -2.39 -17.70 11.82
N ASN A 608 -2.96 -18.88 12.08
CA ASN A 608 -3.04 -19.98 11.14
C ASN A 608 -3.78 -19.61 9.84
N LEU A 609 -4.79 -18.73 9.91
CA LEU A 609 -5.52 -18.27 8.72
C LEU A 609 -4.65 -17.38 7.81
N ASP A 610 -3.90 -16.45 8.40
CA ASP A 610 -2.94 -15.60 7.68
C ASP A 610 -1.79 -16.42 7.07
N VAL A 611 -1.30 -17.40 7.82
CA VAL A 611 -0.27 -18.36 7.38
C VAL A 611 -0.78 -19.17 6.18
N GLN A 612 -1.99 -19.74 6.22
CA GLN A 612 -2.59 -20.46 5.10
C GLN A 612 -2.94 -19.59 3.89
N ALA A 613 -3.24 -18.30 4.08
CA ALA A 613 -3.48 -17.38 2.97
C ALA A 613 -2.20 -17.17 2.15
N ILE A 614 -1.05 -17.01 2.83
CA ILE A 614 0.27 -16.96 2.20
C ILE A 614 0.64 -18.31 1.56
N GLU A 615 0.37 -19.44 2.21
CA GLU A 615 0.65 -20.79 1.67
C GLU A 615 0.02 -21.03 0.28
N LYS A 616 -1.24 -20.61 0.13
CA LYS A 616 -2.05 -20.83 -1.09
C LYS A 616 -1.67 -19.86 -2.21
N ALA A 617 -1.09 -18.69 -1.89
CA ALA A 617 -0.71 -17.67 -2.86
C ALA A 617 0.76 -17.78 -3.30
N VAL A 618 1.69 -18.10 -2.39
CA VAL A 618 3.14 -18.05 -2.65
C VAL A 618 3.67 -19.41 -3.12
N ALA A 619 3.38 -19.75 -4.37
CA ALA A 619 3.75 -21.02 -5.01
C ALA A 619 5.27 -21.34 -5.04
N TYR A 620 6.14 -20.41 -4.65
CA TYR A 620 7.60 -20.55 -4.65
C TYR A 620 8.21 -20.86 -3.27
N LEU A 621 7.43 -20.79 -2.18
CA LEU A 621 7.90 -20.99 -0.81
C LEU A 621 7.96 -22.48 -0.46
N ASP A 622 9.10 -22.95 0.01
CA ASP A 622 9.25 -24.33 0.48
C ASP A 622 8.73 -24.53 1.91
N ARG A 623 8.35 -25.78 2.21
CA ARG A 623 7.73 -26.16 3.48
C ARG A 623 8.56 -25.79 4.71
N VAL A 624 9.88 -25.89 4.67
CA VAL A 624 10.73 -25.57 5.83
C VAL A 624 10.75 -24.07 6.10
N SER A 625 10.89 -23.25 5.06
CA SER A 625 10.81 -21.79 5.23
C SER A 625 9.39 -21.29 5.54
N PHE A 626 8.36 -22.07 5.23
CA PHE A 626 6.99 -21.83 5.68
C PHE A 626 6.78 -22.19 7.17
N GLU A 627 7.22 -23.37 7.61
CA GLU A 627 7.16 -23.81 9.02
C GLU A 627 7.98 -22.89 9.96
N GLN A 628 8.93 -22.13 9.42
CA GLN A 628 9.70 -21.11 10.14
C GLN A 628 8.93 -19.79 10.38
N LEU A 629 7.89 -19.46 9.61
CA LEU A 629 7.20 -18.16 9.70
C LEU A 629 6.70 -17.80 11.11
N PRO A 630 6.14 -18.71 11.93
CA PRO A 630 5.68 -18.37 13.29
C PRO A 630 6.79 -18.08 14.29
N ILE A 631 8.02 -18.56 14.03
CA ILE A 631 9.17 -18.47 14.95
C ILE A 631 10.20 -17.39 14.57
N LEU A 632 9.97 -16.63 13.50
CA LEU A 632 10.88 -15.56 13.06
C LEU A 632 11.07 -14.47 14.14
N PRO A 633 12.31 -14.04 14.43
CA PRO A 633 12.57 -12.86 15.26
C PRO A 633 12.05 -11.56 14.64
N ARG A 634 11.92 -10.51 15.47
CA ARG A 634 11.64 -9.14 14.98
C ARG A 634 12.78 -8.68 14.06
N GLY A 635 12.44 -8.01 12.95
CA GLY A 635 13.40 -7.54 11.95
C GLY A 635 13.94 -8.65 11.02
N VAL A 636 13.39 -9.86 11.12
CA VAL A 636 13.71 -10.99 10.25
C VAL A 636 12.48 -11.34 9.40
N CYS A 637 12.70 -11.62 8.12
CA CYS A 637 11.67 -12.08 7.18
C CYS A 637 12.21 -13.20 6.27
N VAL A 638 11.32 -14.05 5.76
CA VAL A 638 11.60 -14.81 4.54
C VAL A 638 11.33 -13.89 3.35
N LEU A 639 12.36 -13.67 2.53
CA LEU A 639 12.22 -13.10 1.20
C LEU A 639 11.95 -14.25 0.21
N ALA A 640 10.90 -14.13 -0.60
CA ALA A 640 10.58 -15.04 -1.68
C ALA A 640 9.97 -14.28 -2.87
N GLY A 641 10.17 -14.72 -4.10
CA GLY A 641 9.61 -14.08 -5.29
C GLY A 641 10.51 -14.14 -6.51
N VAL A 642 10.25 -13.29 -7.51
CA VAL A 642 11.06 -13.21 -8.74
C VAL A 642 12.46 -12.67 -8.51
N SER A 643 12.67 -11.84 -7.48
CA SER A 643 14.00 -11.37 -7.05
C SER A 643 14.84 -12.43 -6.32
N ALA A 644 14.21 -13.48 -5.81
CA ALA A 644 14.88 -14.49 -4.99
C ALA A 644 14.72 -15.90 -5.60
N GLN A 645 15.78 -16.36 -6.27
CA GLN A 645 15.81 -17.68 -6.93
C GLN A 645 15.39 -18.83 -5.99
N VAL A 646 15.67 -18.69 -4.69
CA VAL A 646 15.26 -19.60 -3.62
C VAL A 646 14.75 -18.74 -2.45
N PRO A 647 13.74 -19.15 -1.67
CA PRO A 647 13.34 -18.44 -0.45
C PRO A 647 14.49 -18.36 0.56
N VAL A 648 14.78 -17.16 1.06
CA VAL A 648 15.92 -16.90 1.96
C VAL A 648 15.51 -16.10 3.19
N ILE A 649 16.13 -16.41 4.33
CA ILE A 649 15.83 -15.74 5.60
C ILE A 649 16.76 -14.53 5.74
N VAL A 650 16.20 -13.33 5.63
CA VAL A 650 16.93 -12.05 5.68
C VAL A 650 16.66 -11.37 7.01
N ARG A 651 17.72 -10.91 7.68
CA ARG A 651 17.65 -9.94 8.77
C ARG A 651 17.87 -8.56 8.16
N ILE A 652 16.83 -7.73 8.20
CA ILE A 652 16.85 -6.39 7.63
C ILE A 652 17.82 -5.51 8.43
N SER A 653 18.65 -4.74 7.73
CA SER A 653 19.63 -3.85 8.37
C SER A 653 18.94 -2.65 9.04
N PRO A 654 19.48 -2.15 10.17
CA PRO A 654 18.97 -0.94 10.79
C PRO A 654 19.07 0.26 9.84
N LEU A 655 18.11 1.18 9.98
CA LEU A 655 18.13 2.53 9.42
C LEU A 655 18.83 3.49 10.40
N ALA A 656 19.19 4.67 9.91
CA ALA A 656 19.63 5.76 10.77
C ALA A 656 18.44 6.25 11.64
N PRO A 657 18.67 6.75 12.86
CA PRO A 657 17.60 7.27 13.72
C PRO A 657 16.69 8.28 13.03
N GLU A 658 17.24 9.11 12.15
CA GLU A 658 16.59 10.17 11.38
C GLU A 658 15.63 9.59 10.33
N THR A 659 15.96 8.43 9.75
CA THR A 659 15.24 7.83 8.62
C THR A 659 14.34 6.65 9.00
N GLU A 660 14.42 6.15 10.24
CA GLU A 660 13.55 5.07 10.72
C GLU A 660 12.07 5.51 10.89
N PRO A 661 11.09 4.63 10.61
CA PRO A 661 9.68 4.97 10.72
C PRO A 661 9.24 5.18 12.18
N ASN A 662 8.22 6.01 12.36
CA ASN A 662 7.63 6.40 13.64
C ASN A 662 6.76 5.28 14.25
N SER A 663 7.25 4.04 14.21
CA SER A 663 6.55 2.79 14.61
C SER A 663 7.04 2.27 15.99
N ARG A 664 7.63 3.13 16.82
CA ARG A 664 8.28 2.74 18.08
C ARG A 664 7.30 2.76 19.25
N THR A 665 7.23 1.65 19.98
CA THR A 665 6.52 1.55 21.26
C THR A 665 7.17 2.46 22.30
N MET A 666 6.36 3.26 22.99
CA MET A 666 6.72 4.09 24.15
C MET A 666 7.45 3.26 25.22
N SER A 667 8.49 3.84 25.83
CA SER A 667 9.28 3.17 26.87
C SER A 667 8.66 3.49 28.22
N VAL A 668 7.54 2.83 28.55
CA VAL A 668 6.66 3.15 29.69
C VAL A 668 7.44 3.45 30.99
N ALA A 669 8.45 2.65 31.34
CA ALA A 669 9.27 2.88 32.54
C ALA A 669 10.24 4.08 32.45
N THR A 670 10.66 4.49 31.24
CA THR A 670 11.44 5.72 31.00
C THR A 670 10.54 6.94 31.00
N ASP A 671 9.37 6.82 30.38
CA ASP A 671 8.47 7.94 30.12
C ASP A 671 7.60 8.27 31.34
N TRP A 672 7.33 7.31 32.25
CA TRP A 672 6.81 7.57 33.60
C TRP A 672 7.83 8.25 34.55
N LEU A 673 9.13 8.21 34.24
CA LEU A 673 10.18 8.88 35.01
C LEU A 673 10.49 10.30 34.48
N ARG A 674 9.85 10.71 33.38
CA ARG A 674 9.89 12.08 32.87
C ARG A 674 8.74 12.87 33.50
N PRO A 675 8.98 14.07 34.06
CA PRO A 675 7.87 14.98 34.37
C PRO A 675 7.16 15.36 33.06
N LEU A 676 5.87 15.67 33.16
CA LEU A 676 5.14 16.29 32.05
C LEU A 676 5.57 17.76 31.96
N ASP A 677 5.94 18.22 30.77
CA ASP A 677 6.30 19.63 30.56
C ASP A 677 5.06 20.54 30.73
N GLU A 678 5.05 21.33 31.80
CA GLU A 678 3.95 22.26 32.15
C GLU A 678 3.67 23.29 31.04
N ALA A 679 4.62 23.51 30.12
CA ALA A 679 4.46 24.33 28.93
C ALA A 679 3.40 23.80 27.93
N ALA A 680 3.03 22.53 27.98
CA ALA A 680 1.95 21.97 27.16
C ALA A 680 0.55 22.26 27.73
N SER A 681 0.43 22.65 28.99
CA SER A 681 -0.84 22.98 29.65
C SER A 681 -1.24 24.46 29.49
N SER A 682 -1.37 24.93 28.24
CA SER A 682 -2.12 26.17 27.94
C SER A 682 -3.63 25.92 28.08
N GLY A 683 -4.07 25.68 29.33
CA GLY A 683 -5.43 25.25 29.71
C GLY A 683 -5.83 25.79 31.08
N THR A 684 -5.41 27.03 31.37
CA THR A 684 -5.45 27.68 32.70
C THR A 684 -6.85 28.17 33.11
N GLU A 685 -7.87 27.33 32.94
CA GLU A 685 -9.26 27.59 33.38
C GLU A 685 -9.86 26.42 34.21
N LEU A 686 -9.15 25.30 34.35
CA LEU A 686 -9.69 24.07 34.94
C LEU A 686 -9.15 23.68 36.33
N LEU A 687 -8.22 24.45 36.90
CA LEU A 687 -7.65 24.18 38.23
C LEU A 687 -8.24 25.04 39.36
N GLU A 688 -8.64 26.30 39.09
CA GLU A 688 -9.29 27.14 40.10
C GLU A 688 -10.66 26.60 40.54
N ALA A 689 -11.35 25.87 39.66
CA ALA A 689 -12.67 25.26 39.93
C ALA A 689 -12.66 24.07 40.92
N ILE A 690 -11.48 23.62 41.37
CA ILE A 690 -11.35 22.45 42.27
C ILE A 690 -11.08 22.87 43.72
N ASP A 691 -10.35 23.97 43.95
CA ASP A 691 -9.96 24.42 45.30
C ASP A 691 -11.13 25.01 46.11
N GLU A 692 -12.12 25.65 45.46
CA GLU A 692 -13.31 26.16 46.16
C GLU A 692 -14.20 25.04 46.74
N ALA A 693 -14.10 23.81 46.24
CA ALA A 693 -14.93 22.68 46.66
C ALA A 693 -14.39 21.94 47.91
N ALA A 694 -13.17 22.25 48.37
CA ALA A 694 -12.43 21.43 49.34
C ALA A 694 -12.49 21.91 50.80
N GLN A 695 -13.25 22.96 51.14
CA GLN A 695 -13.34 23.48 52.50
C GLN A 695 -14.28 22.65 53.40
N VAL A 696 -13.71 21.71 54.17
CA VAL A 696 -14.35 21.05 55.32
C VAL A 696 -13.59 21.45 56.61
N PRO A 697 -14.27 21.82 57.72
CA PRO A 697 -13.58 22.37 58.90
C PRO A 697 -12.70 21.37 59.68
N ASP A 698 -11.71 21.92 60.38
CA ASP A 698 -10.74 21.24 61.25
C ASP A 698 -11.40 20.39 62.36
N ALA A 699 -10.81 19.21 62.60
CA ALA A 699 -11.14 18.31 63.70
C ALA A 699 -9.84 17.67 64.25
N SER A 700 -9.43 18.09 65.45
CA SER A 700 -8.11 17.80 66.01
C SER A 700 -7.89 16.30 66.38
N PRO A 701 -6.66 15.78 66.29
CA PRO A 701 -6.38 14.35 66.41
C PRO A 701 -6.27 13.84 67.88
N PRO A 702 -6.72 12.61 68.17
CA PRO A 702 -6.34 11.88 69.38
C PRO A 702 -4.94 11.28 69.28
N ALA A 703 -4.28 11.05 70.41
CA ALA A 703 -2.86 10.68 70.47
C ALA A 703 -2.58 9.16 70.47
N SER A 704 -1.52 8.80 69.75
CA SER A 704 -0.58 7.67 69.98
C SER A 704 -1.05 6.38 70.69
N SER A 705 -0.98 5.27 69.96
CA SER A 705 -0.50 4.00 70.51
C SER A 705 0.39 3.28 69.48
N SER A 706 1.37 2.51 69.98
CA SER A 706 2.21 1.63 69.16
C SER A 706 1.56 0.25 68.98
N TRP A 707 2.12 -0.62 68.13
CA TRP A 707 2.74 -1.90 68.54
C TRP A 707 3.28 -2.72 67.33
N SER A 708 4.34 -3.49 67.62
CA SER A 708 4.92 -4.68 66.93
C SER A 708 4.57 -5.01 65.46
N ALA A 709 5.60 -5.30 64.68
CA ALA A 709 5.50 -6.02 63.40
C ALA A 709 5.15 -7.51 63.57
N ASN A 710 4.54 -8.11 62.54
CA ASN A 710 4.82 -9.49 62.13
C ASN A 710 4.41 -9.74 60.66
N GLU A 711 5.22 -10.58 60.01
CA GLU A 711 5.09 -11.14 58.66
C GLU A 711 4.19 -12.42 58.64
N PRO A 712 3.93 -13.10 57.48
CA PRO A 712 4.05 -12.69 56.08
C PRO A 712 2.73 -12.95 55.27
N PRO A 713 2.60 -13.73 54.15
CA PRO A 713 1.91 -13.19 52.96
C PRO A 713 0.79 -14.07 52.36
N PHE A 714 0.11 -13.52 51.35
CA PHE A 714 -0.46 -14.25 50.20
C PHE A 714 -0.49 -13.34 48.95
#